data_AF-A0A8H5T641-F1
#
_entry.id   AF-A0A8H5T641-F1
#
_cell.length_a   1.000
_cell.length_b   1.000
_cell.length_c   1.000
_cell.angle_alpha   90.00
_cell.angle_beta   90.00
_cell.angle_gamma   90.00
#
_symmetry.space_group_name_H-M   'P 1'
#
loop_
_entity.id
_entity.type
_entity.pdbx_description
1 polymer ?
#
loop_
_entity_poly.entity_id
_entity_poly.type
_entity_poly.pdbx_seq_one_letter_code
_entity_poly.pdbx_strand_id
1 'polypeptide(L)'
;MVKDYGVWRAKPVSYTFEDREADPDSPHLSLYFDDGDGAEGRAAINIKSGNKEESRLAYWTVSDFTHNVTTKLAQQKNGFRRLSGASEQRLDGLALDYIRSNLFNRACGRILPHDVDGADNDILDQLRPIIDRAISARATVYIYGSEFNNGKGIHNVHMNQGNSGRWIKDNGVFQDGCLIFQFEDHWEAVFIGFASQAVHTEDGPERAGYPLPDQDFITWADLLAPEQPDDGKEKVDIEDSPVFIVEALVNPTGPDQQPGTAPETITLKNRTRNEVDLSGWKIRIKTGDTQTLPSGTRIGPADTKTIETSVPLSNNGGIITLLNTEGFKVHGVSYTRAEANGANLDATLEEFIIEEITINPKFPKNYFNGLSKGKGFFPKEAPKRTEGLSHAHILEFSSNMLWSGPGSGISDNSVDSMKHKNIFPGLPNAHWLIVNGDFLGVKQFEIEFQDHVIIGDTPPQWTKQVIEWIHKNISKPIKYLWPTHHHRDHSGGAAEYVKIGAKLIVPEVATSYWSSITGAELITFNETHPYIHSDSEHQAWFIWEEQATHSIDWSYALITDKYPTFKSGIAVIEADAWHPGTPDANNDKWEMREWLGQLDKDGLPESAYVLPMHGQISQVSELIEHTDYLYPPKAIGGWKNGGDLCEA
;
A
#
# COMPACT_ATOMS: atom_id res chain seq x y z
N MET A 1 13.10 21.78 28.61
CA MET A 1 14.01 20.89 27.90
C MET A 1 14.30 19.68 28.75
N VAL A 2 14.11 18.54 28.11
CA VAL A 2 14.38 17.22 28.65
C VAL A 2 15.89 17.00 28.77
N LYS A 3 16.34 16.48 29.91
CA LYS A 3 17.77 16.22 30.17
C LYS A 3 18.19 14.89 29.56
N ASP A 4 19.45 14.79 29.15
CA ASP A 4 20.06 13.53 28.70
C ASP A 4 19.21 12.79 27.64
N TYR A 5 18.70 13.57 26.69
CA TYR A 5 17.90 13.07 25.56
C TYR A 5 18.75 12.19 24.63
N GLY A 6 18.15 11.10 24.14
CA GLY A 6 18.77 10.22 23.18
C GLY A 6 17.88 9.08 22.70
N VAL A 7 18.51 8.10 22.05
CA VAL A 7 17.87 6.89 21.54
C VAL A 7 18.56 5.65 22.09
N TRP A 8 17.77 4.66 22.52
CA TRP A 8 18.24 3.36 22.94
C TRP A 8 17.94 2.31 21.89
N ARG A 9 18.95 1.58 21.40
CA ARG A 9 18.74 0.41 20.55
C ARG A 9 18.86 -0.87 21.37
N ALA A 10 17.80 -1.67 21.41
CA ALA A 10 17.72 -2.88 22.23
C ALA A 10 16.76 -3.93 21.62
N LYS A 11 16.58 -5.06 22.33
CA LYS A 11 15.52 -6.03 22.08
C LYS A 11 14.44 -5.90 23.17
N PRO A 12 13.15 -5.76 22.82
CA PRO A 12 12.09 -5.79 23.82
C PRO A 12 11.96 -7.21 24.39
N VAL A 13 11.79 -7.34 25.70
CA VAL A 13 11.77 -8.62 26.41
C VAL A 13 10.40 -8.90 27.02
N SER A 14 9.86 -7.95 27.77
CA SER A 14 8.56 -8.04 28.43
C SER A 14 8.03 -6.64 28.73
N TYR A 15 6.77 -6.52 29.12
CA TYR A 15 6.25 -5.28 29.67
C TYR A 15 5.31 -5.53 30.84
N THR A 16 5.15 -4.51 31.67
CA THR A 16 4.07 -4.39 32.66
C THR A 16 3.38 -3.04 32.47
N PHE A 17 2.19 -2.87 33.01
CA PHE A 17 1.49 -1.59 32.99
C PHE A 17 0.74 -1.37 34.30
N GLU A 18 0.55 -0.10 34.64
CA GLU A 18 -0.30 0.34 35.75
C GLU A 18 -1.70 0.62 35.20
N ASP A 19 -2.72 -0.03 35.77
CA ASP A 19 -4.13 0.22 35.46
C ASP A 19 -4.68 1.40 36.29
N ARG A 20 -5.96 1.76 36.06
CA ARG A 20 -6.59 2.90 36.73
C ARG A 20 -6.68 2.78 38.25
N GLU A 21 -6.57 1.56 38.80
CA GLU A 21 -6.59 1.28 40.24
C GLU A 21 -5.17 1.31 40.83
N ALA A 22 -4.17 0.86 40.07
CA ALA A 22 -2.77 0.84 40.47
C ALA A 22 -2.16 2.25 40.55
N ASP A 23 -2.39 3.09 39.54
CA ASP A 23 -2.02 4.51 39.56
C ASP A 23 -3.08 5.35 38.82
N PRO A 24 -3.95 6.06 39.55
CA PRO A 24 -4.99 6.88 38.93
C PRO A 24 -4.48 8.22 38.39
N ASP A 25 -3.28 8.67 38.78
CA ASP A 25 -2.81 10.04 38.52
C ASP A 25 -1.74 10.10 37.41
N SER A 26 -0.81 9.14 37.37
CA SER A 26 0.30 9.14 36.39
C SER A 26 0.79 7.72 36.02
N PRO A 27 -0.08 6.82 35.56
CA PRO A 27 0.28 5.46 35.20
C PRO A 27 1.26 5.40 34.02
N HIS A 28 2.12 4.37 34.05
CA HIS A 28 3.08 4.06 33.00
C HIS A 28 2.95 2.62 32.49
N LEU A 29 3.24 2.45 31.20
CA LEU A 29 3.65 1.16 30.66
C LEU A 29 5.17 1.05 30.81
N SER A 30 5.64 0.00 31.49
CA SER A 30 7.05 -0.31 31.68
C SER A 30 7.48 -1.36 30.68
N LEU A 31 8.18 -0.95 29.61
CA LEU A 31 8.80 -1.87 28.64
C LEU A 31 10.20 -2.24 29.11
N TYR A 32 10.44 -3.53 29.35
CA TYR A 32 11.75 -4.07 29.67
C TYR A 32 12.48 -4.50 28.41
N PHE A 33 13.76 -4.16 28.32
CA PHE A 33 14.56 -4.39 27.12
C PHE A 33 15.98 -4.84 27.45
N ASP A 34 16.57 -5.62 26.54
CA ASP A 34 17.94 -6.12 26.61
C ASP A 34 18.80 -5.48 25.51
N ASP A 35 19.85 -4.75 25.91
CA ASP A 35 20.84 -4.18 25.00
C ASP A 35 22.11 -5.04 24.88
N GLY A 36 22.18 -6.15 25.60
CA GLY A 36 23.33 -7.05 25.66
C GLY A 36 24.41 -6.63 26.65
N ASP A 37 24.19 -5.58 27.45
CA ASP A 37 25.12 -5.12 28.48
C ASP A 37 24.50 -5.14 29.89
N GLY A 38 24.76 -6.21 30.65
CA GLY A 38 24.36 -6.30 32.05
C GLY A 38 22.88 -6.66 32.24
N ALA A 39 22.22 -5.97 33.18
CA ALA A 39 20.81 -6.21 33.50
C ALA A 39 19.89 -5.47 32.51
N GLU A 40 18.67 -6.01 32.33
CA GLU A 40 17.61 -5.41 31.52
C GLU A 40 17.36 -3.94 31.89
N GLY A 41 17.23 -3.10 30.87
CA GLY A 41 16.79 -1.72 31.00
C GLY A 41 15.27 -1.62 31.06
N ARG A 42 14.78 -0.47 31.55
CA ARG A 42 13.34 -0.16 31.63
C ARG A 42 13.03 1.14 30.89
N ALA A 43 12.06 1.12 29.98
CA ALA A 43 11.44 2.30 29.41
C ALA A 43 10.11 2.57 30.12
N ALA A 44 9.98 3.73 30.74
CA ALA A 44 8.73 4.21 31.33
C ALA A 44 7.99 5.08 30.32
N ILE A 45 6.92 4.52 29.75
CA ILE A 45 6.10 5.13 28.71
C ILE A 45 4.84 5.69 29.37
N ASN A 46 4.59 6.99 29.19
CA ASN A 46 3.39 7.65 29.72
C ASN A 46 2.15 7.15 28.99
N ILE A 47 1.20 6.59 29.74
CA ILE A 47 -0.09 6.09 29.22
C ILE A 47 -1.28 6.92 29.72
N LYS A 48 -1.01 8.06 30.38
CA LYS A 48 -2.00 9.06 30.79
C LYS A 48 -1.32 10.41 31.00
N SER A 49 -2.01 11.49 30.64
CA SER A 49 -1.56 12.84 30.97
C SER A 49 -1.85 13.16 32.44
N GLY A 50 -0.88 13.77 33.13
CA GLY A 50 -1.05 14.29 34.50
C GLY A 50 -1.88 15.58 34.58
N ASN A 51 -2.47 16.05 33.46
CA ASN A 51 -3.47 17.10 33.45
C ASN A 51 -4.84 16.49 33.77
N LYS A 52 -5.47 16.94 34.87
CA LYS A 52 -6.73 16.37 35.35
C LYS A 52 -7.95 16.80 34.52
N GLU A 53 -7.84 17.91 33.79
CA GLU A 53 -8.92 18.40 32.91
C GLU A 53 -8.85 17.73 31.53
N GLU A 54 -7.65 17.39 31.07
CA GLU A 54 -7.41 16.68 29.81
C GLU A 54 -6.33 15.62 30.00
N SER A 55 -6.76 14.44 30.44
CA SER A 55 -5.87 13.33 30.78
C SER A 55 -5.58 12.38 29.61
N ARG A 56 -6.23 12.60 28.45
CA ARG A 56 -6.13 11.73 27.28
C ARG A 56 -4.82 11.99 26.51
N LEU A 57 -4.47 11.03 25.68
CA LEU A 57 -3.28 11.03 24.85
C LEU A 57 -3.64 11.21 23.38
N ALA A 58 -2.82 11.96 22.66
CA ALA A 58 -2.79 11.91 21.21
C ALA A 58 -1.88 10.77 20.78
N TYR A 59 -2.36 9.92 19.88
CA TYR A 59 -1.70 8.68 19.48
C TYR A 59 -1.67 8.53 17.97
N TRP A 60 -0.51 8.14 17.43
CA TRP A 60 -0.34 7.73 16.05
C TRP A 60 0.46 6.44 15.99
N THR A 61 0.06 5.56 15.07
CA THR A 61 0.82 4.37 14.69
C THR A 61 1.05 4.38 13.19
N VAL A 62 2.24 3.97 12.77
CA VAL A 62 2.62 3.83 11.36
C VAL A 62 3.16 2.42 11.19
N SER A 63 2.35 1.52 10.62
CA SER A 63 2.65 0.09 10.48
C SER A 63 3.69 -0.22 9.41
N ASP A 64 3.90 0.69 8.46
CA ASP A 64 5.01 0.63 7.51
C ASP A 64 5.78 1.96 7.54
N PHE A 65 6.53 2.16 8.62
CA PHE A 65 7.23 3.40 8.91
C PHE A 65 8.42 3.61 7.97
N THR A 66 8.12 4.30 6.86
CA THR A 66 9.08 4.70 5.85
C THR A 66 9.54 6.14 6.10
N HIS A 67 10.77 6.30 6.60
CA HIS A 67 11.35 7.61 6.87
C HIS A 67 12.88 7.58 6.78
N ASN A 68 13.50 8.68 6.35
CA ASN A 68 14.97 8.75 6.21
C ASN A 68 15.74 8.46 7.53
N VAL A 69 15.10 8.63 8.68
CA VAL A 69 15.69 8.32 10.00
C VAL A 69 16.01 6.83 10.17
N THR A 70 15.25 5.92 9.55
CA THR A 70 15.43 4.46 9.70
C THR A 70 16.80 4.00 9.19
N THR A 71 17.31 4.64 8.13
CA THR A 71 18.66 4.37 7.60
C THR A 71 19.75 4.69 8.63
N LYS A 72 19.59 5.77 9.39
CA LYS A 72 20.53 6.16 10.46
C LYS A 72 20.37 5.26 11.68
N LEU A 73 19.13 4.86 12.01
CA LEU A 73 18.82 3.94 13.11
C LEU A 73 19.41 2.55 12.89
N ALA A 74 19.33 2.01 11.68
CA ALA A 74 19.88 0.70 11.31
C ALA A 74 21.40 0.61 11.55
N GLN A 75 22.10 1.74 11.50
CA GLN A 75 23.56 1.83 11.71
C GLN A 75 23.96 1.98 13.19
N GLN A 76 22.99 2.15 14.09
CA GLN A 76 23.28 2.29 15.51
C GLN A 76 23.72 0.97 16.14
N LYS A 77 24.65 1.06 17.09
CA LYS A 77 25.02 -0.07 17.95
C LYS A 77 23.95 -0.24 19.03
N ASN A 78 23.88 -1.43 19.62
CA ASN A 78 23.08 -1.62 20.83
C ASN A 78 23.54 -0.70 21.96
N GLY A 79 22.61 -0.31 22.81
CA GLY A 79 22.84 0.59 23.94
C GLY A 79 22.26 1.99 23.72
N PHE A 80 22.47 2.85 24.71
CA PHE A 80 22.04 4.25 24.65
C PHE A 80 23.01 5.12 23.88
N ARG A 81 22.47 5.95 22.97
CA ARG A 81 23.19 7.04 22.33
C ARG A 81 22.55 8.35 22.71
N ARG A 82 23.29 9.17 23.47
CA ARG A 82 22.92 10.57 23.73
C ARG A 82 22.88 11.36 22.42
N LEU A 83 21.80 12.11 22.22
CA LEU A 83 21.58 12.98 21.06
C LEU A 83 21.60 14.44 21.52
N SER A 84 22.78 15.05 21.44
CA SER A 84 23.00 16.42 21.92
C SER A 84 23.82 17.24 20.96
N GLY A 85 23.59 18.56 20.95
CA GLY A 85 24.33 19.50 20.12
C GLY A 85 23.71 19.69 18.73
N ALA A 86 24.17 20.73 18.05
CA ALA A 86 23.56 21.21 16.80
C ALA A 86 23.64 20.23 15.63
N SER A 87 24.56 19.24 15.66
CA SER A 87 24.62 18.20 14.63
C SER A 87 23.49 17.17 14.75
N GLU A 88 22.96 16.96 15.96
CA GLU A 88 21.88 16.00 16.22
C GLU A 88 20.51 16.68 16.34
N GLN A 89 20.44 17.87 16.96
CA GLN A 89 19.20 18.63 17.17
C GLN A 89 18.87 19.49 15.94
N ARG A 90 18.58 18.83 14.83
CA ARG A 90 18.24 19.43 13.53
C ARG A 90 17.41 18.44 12.70
N LEU A 91 16.76 18.95 11.65
CA LEU A 91 15.93 18.16 10.72
C LEU A 91 16.64 16.95 10.10
N ASP A 92 17.95 17.05 9.86
CA ASP A 92 18.78 15.96 9.33
C ASP A 92 19.64 15.28 10.42
N GLY A 93 19.27 15.43 11.69
CA GLY A 93 19.89 14.73 12.81
C GLY A 93 19.25 13.36 13.05
N LEU A 94 19.62 12.72 14.17
CA LEU A 94 18.93 11.52 14.66
C LEU A 94 17.83 11.85 15.67
N ALA A 95 17.81 13.07 16.22
CA ALA A 95 16.81 13.53 17.17
C ALA A 95 15.44 13.74 16.50
N LEU A 96 14.37 13.46 17.23
CA LEU A 96 13.01 13.49 16.70
C LEU A 96 12.25 14.75 17.11
N ASP A 97 11.42 15.23 16.19
CA ASP A 97 10.52 16.36 16.39
C ASP A 97 9.22 16.12 15.60
N TYR A 98 8.09 15.96 16.29
CA TYR A 98 6.79 15.60 15.71
C TYR A 98 6.28 16.70 14.78
N ILE A 99 6.54 17.96 15.10
CA ILE A 99 6.11 19.11 14.31
C ILE A 99 7.03 19.27 13.11
N ARG A 100 8.35 19.23 13.31
CA ARG A 100 9.32 19.64 12.27
C ARG A 100 9.76 18.51 11.34
N SER A 101 9.74 17.26 11.80
CA SER A 101 10.42 16.16 11.11
C SER A 101 9.54 15.34 10.16
N ASN A 102 8.25 15.66 10.02
CA ASN A 102 7.30 14.95 9.13
C ASN A 102 7.32 13.41 9.35
N LEU A 103 7.16 12.98 10.61
CA LEU A 103 7.23 11.58 11.02
C LEU A 103 5.92 10.81 10.78
N PHE A 104 4.80 11.51 10.70
CA PHE A 104 3.48 10.92 10.49
C PHE A 104 2.52 11.97 9.92
N ASN A 105 1.42 11.51 9.31
CA ASN A 105 0.32 12.40 8.97
C ASN A 105 -0.49 12.72 10.23
N ARG A 106 -0.56 14.01 10.58
CA ARG A 106 -1.24 14.46 11.80
C ARG A 106 -2.72 14.07 11.84
N ALA A 107 -3.38 14.01 10.68
CA ALA A 107 -4.81 13.71 10.57
C ALA A 107 -5.17 12.25 10.88
N CYS A 108 -4.19 11.33 10.82
CA CYS A 108 -4.40 9.91 11.11
C CYS A 108 -4.31 9.58 12.61
N GLY A 109 -4.28 10.59 13.48
CA GLY A 109 -4.16 10.42 14.92
C GLY A 109 -5.49 10.09 15.60
N ARG A 110 -5.38 9.61 16.84
CA ARG A 110 -6.52 9.36 17.73
C ARG A 110 -6.31 10.04 19.08
N ILE A 111 -7.38 10.53 19.69
CA ILE A 111 -7.37 10.88 21.11
C ILE A 111 -7.88 9.69 21.91
N LEU A 112 -7.04 9.16 22.80
CA LEU A 112 -7.32 7.94 23.55
C LEU A 112 -7.23 8.18 25.07
N PRO A 113 -8.20 7.69 25.84
CA PRO A 113 -8.11 7.65 27.29
C PRO A 113 -7.15 6.56 27.78
N HIS A 114 -6.99 6.50 29.09
CA HIS A 114 -6.26 5.45 29.81
C HIS A 114 -7.24 4.47 30.45
N ASP A 115 -7.04 3.17 30.19
CA ASP A 115 -7.66 2.04 30.90
C ASP A 115 -9.19 2.15 31.04
N VAL A 116 -9.87 2.03 29.90
CA VAL A 116 -11.34 2.07 29.81
C VAL A 116 -11.85 0.69 29.45
N ASP A 117 -12.94 0.25 30.09
CA ASP A 117 -13.55 -1.04 29.77
C ASP A 117 -14.03 -1.08 28.31
N GLY A 118 -13.63 -2.11 27.57
CA GLY A 118 -13.96 -2.28 26.16
C GLY A 118 -12.77 -2.83 25.39
N ALA A 119 -12.86 -2.83 24.07
CA ALA A 119 -11.74 -3.14 23.19
C ALA A 119 -11.56 -1.98 22.20
N ASP A 120 -10.31 -1.71 21.86
CA ASP A 120 -9.91 -0.67 20.89
C ASP A 120 -10.39 0.74 21.27
N ASN A 121 -10.51 1.02 22.57
CA ASN A 121 -11.03 2.30 23.05
C ASN A 121 -10.09 3.07 23.98
N ASP A 122 -8.90 2.53 24.28
CA ASP A 122 -7.88 3.18 25.08
C ASP A 122 -6.46 2.97 24.55
N ILE A 123 -5.49 3.65 25.16
CA ILE A 123 -4.07 3.56 24.76
C ILE A 123 -3.45 2.17 25.00
N LEU A 124 -3.86 1.43 26.02
CA LEU A 124 -3.32 0.11 26.33
C LEU A 124 -3.74 -0.90 25.25
N ASP A 125 -4.97 -0.81 24.77
CA ASP A 125 -5.48 -1.62 23.65
C ASP A 125 -4.67 -1.42 22.37
N GLN A 126 -4.12 -0.22 22.15
CA GLN A 126 -3.27 0.06 21.01
C GLN A 126 -1.83 -0.43 21.19
N LEU A 127 -1.22 -0.14 22.36
CA LEU A 127 0.20 -0.39 22.59
C LEU A 127 0.51 -1.87 22.78
N ARG A 128 -0.35 -2.60 23.50
CA ARG A 128 -0.07 -3.98 23.91
C ARG A 128 0.11 -4.91 22.71
N PRO A 129 -0.78 -4.94 21.69
CA PRO A 129 -0.59 -5.80 20.53
C PRO A 129 0.70 -5.52 19.76
N ILE A 130 1.10 -4.25 19.62
CA ILE A 130 2.33 -3.85 18.92
C ILE A 130 3.57 -4.37 19.69
N ILE A 131 3.59 -4.17 21.01
CA ILE A 131 4.70 -4.62 21.86
C ILE A 131 4.76 -6.15 21.91
N ASP A 132 3.61 -6.84 22.01
CA ASP A 132 3.52 -8.30 22.00
C ASP A 132 4.07 -8.88 20.68
N ARG A 133 3.73 -8.29 19.53
CA ARG A 133 4.31 -8.66 18.23
C ARG A 133 5.82 -8.42 18.20
N ALA A 134 6.28 -7.26 18.65
CA ALA A 134 7.70 -6.91 18.66
C ALA A 134 8.55 -7.86 19.53
N ILE A 135 8.05 -8.24 20.71
CA ILE A 135 8.68 -9.24 21.59
C ILE A 135 8.71 -10.61 20.89
N SER A 136 7.56 -11.05 20.35
CA SER A 136 7.42 -12.37 19.73
C SER A 136 8.31 -12.53 18.49
N ALA A 137 8.38 -11.50 17.65
CA ALA A 137 9.23 -11.46 16.46
C ALA A 137 10.72 -11.20 16.78
N ARG A 138 11.06 -10.95 18.06
CA ARG A 138 12.39 -10.52 18.49
C ARG A 138 12.87 -9.30 17.70
N ALA A 139 11.96 -8.36 17.41
CA ALA A 139 12.22 -7.13 16.70
C ALA A 139 13.30 -6.31 17.42
N THR A 140 13.97 -5.41 16.71
CA THR A 140 14.82 -4.40 17.37
C THR A 140 13.94 -3.22 17.76
N VAL A 141 14.03 -2.76 19.00
CA VAL A 141 13.34 -1.55 19.45
C VAL A 141 14.32 -0.39 19.55
N TYR A 142 13.88 0.77 19.08
CA TYR A 142 14.52 2.06 19.20
C TYR A 142 13.64 2.94 20.09
N ILE A 143 14.12 3.26 21.29
CA ILE A 143 13.35 3.96 22.31
C ILE A 143 13.93 5.37 22.44
N TYR A 144 13.12 6.38 22.12
CA TYR A 144 13.51 7.78 22.23
C TYR A 144 12.98 8.40 23.52
N GLY A 145 13.81 9.20 24.18
CA GLY A 145 13.47 9.86 25.43
C GLY A 145 14.70 10.31 26.20
N SER A 146 14.56 10.42 27.51
CA SER A 146 15.61 10.84 28.45
C SER A 146 16.16 9.67 29.25
N GLU A 147 17.47 9.54 29.30
CA GLU A 147 18.11 8.51 30.10
C GLU A 147 17.83 8.74 31.61
N PHE A 148 17.57 7.65 32.35
CA PHE A 148 17.52 7.72 33.80
C PHE A 148 18.88 8.11 34.37
N ASN A 149 18.88 8.83 35.50
CA ASN A 149 20.12 9.20 36.20
C ASN A 149 20.99 8.00 36.61
N ASN A 150 20.44 6.78 36.65
CA ASN A 150 21.16 5.54 36.98
C ASN A 150 21.70 4.79 35.74
N GLY A 151 21.45 5.28 34.52
CA GLY A 151 21.98 4.73 33.26
C GLY A 151 21.38 3.38 32.84
N LYS A 152 20.25 2.94 33.41
CA LYS A 152 19.60 1.65 33.07
C LYS A 152 18.10 1.79 32.78
N GLY A 153 17.77 2.84 32.06
CA GLY A 153 16.41 3.02 31.55
C GLY A 153 16.19 4.40 30.96
N ILE A 154 14.96 4.60 30.48
CA ILE A 154 14.57 5.78 29.72
C ILE A 154 13.13 6.18 30.08
N HIS A 155 12.84 7.48 30.12
CA HIS A 155 11.49 8.07 30.33
C HIS A 155 11.25 9.23 29.37
N ASN A 156 10.11 9.92 29.50
CA ASN A 156 9.67 10.96 28.56
C ASN A 156 9.59 10.40 27.13
N VAL A 157 9.04 9.18 27.01
CA VAL A 157 8.81 8.47 25.74
C VAL A 157 7.50 8.96 25.11
N HIS A 158 7.40 10.27 24.91
CA HIS A 158 6.27 10.98 24.30
C HIS A 158 6.76 12.32 23.74
N MET A 159 5.89 13.07 23.07
CA MET A 159 6.16 14.43 22.59
C MET A 159 6.56 15.35 23.75
N ASN A 160 7.73 15.97 23.66
CA ASN A 160 8.36 16.74 24.72
C ASN A 160 8.37 18.24 24.40
N GLN A 161 7.33 18.71 23.71
CA GLN A 161 7.12 20.10 23.33
C GLN A 161 5.62 20.45 23.33
N GLY A 162 5.29 21.73 23.26
CA GLY A 162 3.91 22.21 23.24
C GLY A 162 3.19 22.12 24.57
N ASN A 163 3.90 21.88 25.68
CA ASN A 163 3.32 21.88 27.02
C ASN A 163 3.03 23.31 27.50
N SER A 164 1.95 23.48 28.26
CA SER A 164 1.59 24.72 28.94
C SER A 164 1.62 24.56 30.47
N GLY A 165 1.37 25.66 31.19
CA GLY A 165 1.27 25.66 32.65
C GLY A 165 2.55 25.18 33.35
N ARG A 166 2.40 24.28 34.34
CA ARG A 166 3.53 23.82 35.17
C ARG A 166 4.58 22.98 34.43
N TRP A 167 4.24 22.45 33.26
CA TRP A 167 5.09 21.56 32.45
C TRP A 167 5.84 22.30 31.33
N ILE A 168 5.65 23.61 31.20
CA ILE A 168 6.27 24.41 30.13
C ILE A 168 7.81 24.33 30.12
N LYS A 169 8.42 24.08 31.29
CA LYS A 169 9.87 23.92 31.45
C LYS A 169 10.41 22.66 30.79
N ASP A 170 9.56 21.68 30.45
CA ASP A 170 9.98 20.41 29.87
C ASP A 170 10.07 20.51 28.34
N ASN A 171 9.45 21.52 27.74
CA ASN A 171 9.50 21.82 26.31
C ASN A 171 10.91 21.92 25.74
N GLY A 172 11.12 21.30 24.58
CA GLY A 172 12.30 21.46 23.75
C GLY A 172 12.08 20.92 22.34
N VAL A 173 12.59 21.64 21.34
CA VAL A 173 12.62 21.16 19.95
C VAL A 173 13.62 20.02 19.79
N PHE A 174 13.35 19.10 18.87
CA PHE A 174 14.19 17.92 18.62
C PHE A 174 14.49 17.11 19.89
N GLN A 175 13.48 16.93 20.75
CA GLN A 175 13.57 16.18 22.01
C GLN A 175 12.39 15.23 22.19
N ASP A 176 11.60 14.97 21.14
CA ASP A 176 10.42 14.13 21.26
C ASP A 176 10.80 12.66 21.42
N GLY A 177 10.09 11.99 22.34
CA GLY A 177 10.19 10.55 22.58
C GLY A 177 9.22 9.76 21.71
N CYS A 178 9.52 8.49 21.46
CA CYS A 178 8.67 7.56 20.70
C CYS A 178 9.21 6.13 20.83
N LEU A 179 8.48 5.16 20.26
CA LEU A 179 8.97 3.81 20.01
C LEU A 179 9.02 3.56 18.51
N ILE A 180 10.13 3.01 18.02
CA ILE A 180 10.25 2.54 16.64
C ILE A 180 10.74 1.09 16.70
N PHE A 181 10.06 0.20 15.99
CA PHE A 181 10.37 -1.22 15.91
C PHE A 181 10.87 -1.56 14.51
N GLN A 182 11.96 -2.31 14.44
CA GLN A 182 12.50 -2.88 13.21
C GLN A 182 12.24 -4.38 13.23
N PHE A 183 11.34 -4.82 12.36
CA PHE A 183 11.08 -6.22 12.05
C PHE A 183 12.04 -6.69 10.93
N GLU A 184 11.89 -7.94 10.49
CA GLU A 184 12.76 -8.50 9.45
C GLU A 184 12.53 -7.86 8.08
N ASP A 185 11.29 -7.50 7.79
CA ASP A 185 10.78 -7.04 6.49
C ASP A 185 10.32 -5.58 6.48
N HIS A 186 9.93 -5.01 7.62
CA HIS A 186 9.41 -3.64 7.71
C HIS A 186 9.77 -2.94 9.03
N TRP A 187 9.36 -1.67 9.14
CA TRP A 187 9.48 -0.87 10.38
C TRP A 187 8.09 -0.47 10.86
N GLU A 188 7.83 -0.51 12.16
CA GLU A 188 6.63 0.08 12.77
C GLU A 188 7.04 1.23 13.69
N ALA A 189 6.24 2.29 13.78
CA ALA A 189 6.49 3.41 14.71
C ALA A 189 5.25 3.79 15.50
N VAL A 190 5.46 4.13 16.78
CA VAL A 190 4.43 4.58 17.71
C VAL A 190 4.82 5.94 18.27
N PHE A 191 3.92 6.90 18.08
CA PHE A 191 4.07 8.27 18.53
C PHE A 191 2.97 8.61 19.53
N ILE A 192 3.35 9.22 20.65
CA ILE A 192 2.44 9.58 21.75
C ILE A 192 2.68 11.04 22.08
N GLY A 193 1.62 11.82 22.19
CA GLY A 193 1.61 13.15 22.80
C GLY A 193 0.50 13.26 23.83
N PHE A 194 0.47 14.35 24.58
CA PHE A 194 -0.68 14.67 25.43
C PHE A 194 -1.72 15.43 24.60
N ALA A 195 -3.01 15.11 24.77
CA ALA A 195 -4.07 15.76 24.00
C ALA A 195 -4.09 17.29 24.17
N SER A 196 -3.63 17.79 25.32
CA SER A 196 -3.51 19.22 25.62
C SER A 196 -2.27 19.93 25.07
N GLN A 197 -1.36 19.22 24.38
CA GLN A 197 -0.16 19.84 23.81
C GLN A 197 -0.47 20.62 22.53
N ALA A 198 0.24 21.73 22.36
CA ALA A 198 0.14 22.58 21.18
C ALA A 198 0.64 21.87 19.90
N VAL A 199 -0.05 22.10 18.80
CA VAL A 199 0.30 21.54 17.48
C VAL A 199 1.38 22.37 16.77
N HIS A 200 1.60 23.61 17.22
CA HIS A 200 2.69 24.49 16.79
C HIS A 200 3.53 24.92 17.99
N THR A 201 4.84 25.04 17.77
CA THR A 201 5.78 25.47 18.81
C THR A 201 6.87 26.37 18.27
N GLU A 202 7.46 27.17 19.16
CA GLU A 202 8.56 28.08 18.86
C GLU A 202 9.85 27.33 18.44
N ASP A 203 10.46 27.78 17.32
CA ASP A 203 11.72 27.24 16.78
C ASP A 203 12.97 27.82 17.48
N GLY A 204 12.89 29.07 17.96
CA GLY A 204 14.03 29.88 18.37
C GLY A 204 14.80 29.36 19.59
N PRO A 205 16.06 29.80 19.81
CA PRO A 205 16.84 29.37 20.97
C PRO A 205 16.21 29.82 22.30
N GLU A 206 15.45 30.91 22.27
CA GLU A 206 14.63 31.37 23.38
C GLU A 206 13.26 30.70 23.29
N ARG A 207 12.85 30.04 24.39
CA ARG A 207 11.54 29.37 24.48
C ARG A 207 11.30 28.27 23.43
N ALA A 208 12.35 27.64 22.94
CA ALA A 208 12.28 26.49 22.03
C ALA A 208 11.25 25.45 22.51
N GLY A 209 10.30 25.10 21.65
CA GLY A 209 9.26 24.09 21.93
C GLY A 209 8.08 24.61 22.75
N TYR A 210 8.02 25.91 23.10
CA TYR A 210 6.86 26.49 23.78
C TYR A 210 5.67 26.58 22.81
N PRO A 211 4.42 26.50 23.30
CA PRO A 211 3.23 26.70 22.47
C PRO A 211 3.28 27.99 21.67
N LEU A 212 2.78 27.94 20.44
CA LEU A 212 2.76 29.07 19.52
C LEU A 212 1.38 29.14 18.84
N PRO A 213 0.58 30.21 19.04
CA PRO A 213 0.81 31.33 19.96
C PRO A 213 0.87 30.93 21.45
N ASP A 214 1.32 31.85 22.30
CA ASP A 214 1.47 31.60 23.75
C ASP A 214 0.16 31.32 24.50
N GLN A 215 -0.96 31.75 23.93
CA GLN A 215 -2.32 31.62 24.46
C GLN A 215 -3.25 31.27 23.32
N ASP A 216 -4.35 30.57 23.63
CA ASP A 216 -5.37 30.16 22.65
C ASP A 216 -4.79 29.38 21.45
N PHE A 217 -3.70 28.64 21.68
CA PHE A 217 -3.10 27.77 20.68
C PHE A 217 -3.98 26.54 20.43
N ILE A 218 -3.89 26.02 19.22
CA ILE A 218 -4.56 24.79 18.81
C ILE A 218 -3.84 23.61 19.47
N THR A 219 -4.63 22.72 20.07
CA THR A 219 -4.15 21.49 20.71
C THR A 219 -4.43 20.26 19.85
N TRP A 220 -3.81 19.13 20.19
CA TRP A 220 -4.16 17.85 19.55
C TRP A 220 -5.62 17.46 19.79
N ALA A 221 -6.20 17.80 20.95
CA ALA A 221 -7.61 17.57 21.23
C ALA A 221 -8.52 18.33 20.25
N ASP A 222 -8.16 19.58 19.90
CA ASP A 222 -8.95 20.38 18.95
C ASP A 222 -8.98 19.76 17.55
N LEU A 223 -7.91 19.06 17.14
CA LEU A 223 -7.82 18.43 15.83
C LEU A 223 -8.40 17.01 15.78
N LEU A 224 -8.30 16.25 16.87
CA LEU A 224 -8.46 14.78 16.83
C LEU A 224 -9.53 14.23 17.78
N ALA A 225 -10.08 15.03 18.70
CA ALA A 225 -10.94 14.49 19.75
C ALA A 225 -12.30 14.02 19.21
N PRO A 226 -12.74 12.77 19.49
CA PRO A 226 -13.91 12.17 18.87
C PRO A 226 -15.22 12.90 19.17
N GLU A 227 -15.31 13.60 20.30
CA GLU A 227 -16.48 14.39 20.68
C GLU A 227 -16.67 15.67 19.84
N GLN A 228 -15.63 16.13 19.13
CA GLN A 228 -15.81 17.18 18.15
C GLN A 228 -16.46 16.61 16.87
N PRO A 229 -17.50 17.25 16.34
CA PRO A 229 -18.04 16.91 15.02
C PRO A 229 -16.96 16.96 13.94
N ASP A 230 -17.03 16.06 12.96
CA ASP A 230 -16.00 15.98 11.91
C ASP A 230 -15.92 17.24 11.05
N ASP A 231 -17.04 17.93 10.82
CA ASP A 231 -17.06 19.23 10.14
C ASP A 231 -16.35 20.34 10.93
N GLY A 232 -16.41 20.28 12.27
CA GLY A 232 -15.66 21.16 13.17
C GLY A 232 -14.15 20.92 13.09
N LYS A 233 -13.73 19.66 13.20
CA LYS A 233 -12.30 19.27 13.08
C LYS A 233 -11.73 19.65 11.73
N GLU A 234 -12.45 19.30 10.66
CA GLU A 234 -12.04 19.60 9.28
C GLU A 234 -11.89 21.11 9.08
N LYS A 235 -12.81 21.90 9.64
CA LYS A 235 -12.71 23.37 9.59
C LYS A 235 -11.45 23.89 10.29
N VAL A 236 -11.15 23.43 11.51
CA VAL A 236 -9.94 23.84 12.25
C VAL A 236 -8.68 23.42 11.49
N ASP A 237 -8.63 22.19 10.96
CA ASP A 237 -7.49 21.71 10.18
C ASP A 237 -7.31 22.46 8.84
N ILE A 238 -8.41 22.85 8.18
CA ILE A 238 -8.38 23.71 6.97
C ILE A 238 -7.88 25.11 7.30
N GLU A 239 -8.32 25.70 8.42
CA GLU A 239 -7.89 27.04 8.83
C GLU A 239 -6.40 27.06 9.23
N ASP A 240 -5.92 25.98 9.87
CA ASP A 240 -4.52 25.83 10.26
C ASP A 240 -3.58 25.43 9.10
N SER A 241 -4.04 24.53 8.22
CA SER A 241 -3.32 24.04 7.05
C SER A 241 -4.07 24.30 5.73
N PRO A 242 -4.32 25.57 5.34
CA PRO A 242 -5.13 25.90 4.16
C PRO A 242 -4.50 25.50 2.82
N VAL A 243 -3.19 25.22 2.81
CA VAL A 243 -2.45 24.78 1.62
C VAL A 243 -1.53 23.63 1.99
N PHE A 244 -1.51 22.59 1.16
CA PHE A 244 -0.68 21.42 1.39
C PHE A 244 0.12 21.02 0.14
N ILE A 245 1.16 20.23 0.34
CA ILE A 245 2.01 19.71 -0.74
C ILE A 245 1.34 18.44 -1.26
N VAL A 246 0.96 18.42 -2.54
CA VAL A 246 0.37 17.23 -3.19
C VAL A 246 1.39 16.41 -3.98
N GLU A 247 2.48 17.04 -4.42
CA GLU A 247 3.50 16.39 -5.23
C GLU A 247 4.84 17.11 -5.06
N ALA A 248 5.94 16.39 -5.20
CA ALA A 248 7.27 16.95 -5.33
C ALA A 248 8.09 16.18 -6.37
N LEU A 249 8.59 16.87 -7.40
CA LEU A 249 9.56 16.32 -8.34
C LEU A 249 10.97 16.57 -7.78
N VAL A 250 11.46 15.59 -7.01
CA VAL A 250 12.68 15.75 -6.19
C VAL A 250 13.99 15.37 -6.87
N ASN A 251 13.94 14.66 -8.01
CA ASN A 251 15.12 14.16 -8.72
C ASN A 251 14.85 14.11 -10.24
N PRO A 252 14.61 15.26 -10.88
CA PRO A 252 14.40 15.34 -12.32
C PRO A 252 15.65 14.90 -13.10
N THR A 253 15.49 14.51 -14.37
CA THR A 253 16.63 14.12 -15.21
C THR A 253 17.56 15.31 -15.47
N GLY A 254 18.83 15.18 -15.07
CA GLY A 254 19.87 16.18 -15.28
C GLY A 254 20.61 16.51 -13.97
N PRO A 255 21.62 17.40 -14.00
CA PRO A 255 22.23 17.90 -12.78
C PRO A 255 21.30 18.88 -12.07
N ASP A 256 21.14 18.75 -10.76
CA ASP A 256 20.27 19.59 -9.93
C ASP A 256 20.50 21.08 -10.19
N GLN A 257 19.40 21.84 -10.33
CA GLN A 257 19.38 23.31 -10.39
C GLN A 257 20.22 23.95 -11.52
N GLN A 258 20.40 23.25 -12.65
CA GLN A 258 21.13 23.77 -13.81
C GLN A 258 20.20 24.33 -14.92
N PRO A 259 20.54 25.50 -15.50
CA PRO A 259 19.82 26.04 -16.66
C PRO A 259 19.81 25.04 -17.82
N GLY A 260 18.62 24.76 -18.37
CA GLY A 260 18.43 23.84 -19.50
C GLY A 260 18.14 22.38 -19.10
N THR A 261 18.05 22.08 -17.80
CA THR A 261 17.53 20.80 -17.29
C THR A 261 16.18 21.00 -16.62
N ALA A 262 15.40 19.92 -16.46
CA ALA A 262 14.11 20.01 -15.79
C ALA A 262 14.33 20.41 -14.32
N PRO A 263 13.69 21.48 -13.81
CA PRO A 263 13.89 21.94 -12.45
C PRO A 263 13.21 20.99 -11.46
N GLU A 264 13.70 20.98 -10.23
CA GLU A 264 12.98 20.40 -9.11
C GLU A 264 11.75 21.26 -8.81
N THR A 265 10.62 20.63 -8.50
CA THR A 265 9.37 21.35 -8.26
C THR A 265 8.61 20.78 -7.07
N ILE A 266 7.76 21.62 -6.49
CA ILE A 266 6.70 21.17 -5.58
C ILE A 266 5.34 21.67 -6.11
N THR A 267 4.33 20.83 -6.05
CA THR A 267 2.95 21.22 -6.37
C THR A 267 2.18 21.41 -5.07
N LEU A 268 1.63 22.60 -4.90
CA LEU A 268 0.83 23.00 -3.76
C LEU A 268 -0.65 22.97 -4.13
N LYS A 269 -1.52 22.51 -3.23
CA LYS A 269 -2.98 22.54 -3.38
C LYS A 269 -3.63 23.39 -2.30
N ASN A 270 -4.47 24.32 -2.72
CA ASN A 270 -5.34 25.07 -1.81
C ASN A 270 -6.56 24.22 -1.49
N ARG A 271 -6.82 23.96 -0.20
CA ARG A 271 -8.01 23.21 0.26
C ARG A 271 -9.18 24.10 0.65
N THR A 272 -9.00 25.43 0.60
CA THR A 272 -10.05 26.39 0.98
C THR A 272 -10.95 26.74 -0.21
N ARG A 273 -12.10 27.33 0.10
CA ARG A 273 -13.03 27.90 -0.89
C ARG A 273 -12.69 29.33 -1.32
N ASN A 274 -11.57 29.88 -0.83
CA ASN A 274 -11.13 31.24 -1.12
C ASN A 274 -9.74 31.21 -1.78
N GLU A 275 -9.35 32.29 -2.45
CA GLU A 275 -7.96 32.45 -2.90
C GLU A 275 -7.04 32.58 -1.68
N VAL A 276 -5.88 31.92 -1.71
CA VAL A 276 -4.84 32.05 -0.68
C VAL A 276 -3.62 32.78 -1.27
N ASP A 277 -3.18 33.83 -0.57
CA ASP A 277 -1.95 34.56 -0.89
C ASP A 277 -0.76 33.93 -0.15
N LEU A 278 0.18 33.40 -0.92
CA LEU A 278 1.40 32.75 -0.44
C LEU A 278 2.61 33.67 -0.50
N SER A 279 2.42 34.96 -0.76
CA SER A 279 3.52 35.94 -0.79
C SER A 279 4.29 35.91 0.54
N GLY A 280 5.60 35.66 0.48
CA GLY A 280 6.46 35.64 1.66
C GLY A 280 6.42 34.34 2.47
N TRP A 281 5.59 33.36 2.10
CA TRP A 281 5.67 31.99 2.64
C TRP A 281 7.02 31.36 2.27
N LYS A 282 7.42 30.31 2.98
CA LYS A 282 8.73 29.68 2.78
C LYS A 282 8.62 28.18 2.55
N ILE A 283 9.44 27.69 1.62
CA ILE A 283 9.77 26.27 1.50
C ILE A 283 11.07 26.07 2.27
N ARG A 284 11.08 25.17 3.26
CA ARG A 284 12.27 24.79 4.04
C ARG A 284 12.60 23.33 3.78
N ILE A 285 13.86 23.04 3.47
CA ILE A 285 14.34 21.67 3.23
C ILE A 285 15.09 21.11 4.44
N LYS A 286 15.43 19.82 4.40
CA LYS A 286 16.12 19.10 5.50
C LYS A 286 17.42 19.75 5.99
N THR A 287 18.13 20.48 5.14
CA THR A 287 19.38 21.16 5.51
C THR A 287 19.14 22.38 6.39
N GLY A 288 17.90 22.88 6.41
CA GLY A 288 17.51 24.15 7.02
C GLY A 288 17.44 25.30 6.01
N ASP A 289 17.92 25.11 4.78
CA ASP A 289 17.86 26.13 3.74
C ASP A 289 16.41 26.44 3.36
N THR A 290 16.16 27.70 3.02
CA THR A 290 14.81 28.19 2.72
C THR A 290 14.73 28.94 1.41
N GLN A 291 13.63 28.74 0.68
CA GLN A 291 13.19 29.58 -0.42
C GLN A 291 11.95 30.35 0.00
N THR A 292 11.98 31.68 -0.14
CA THR A 292 10.80 32.54 0.07
C THR A 292 10.01 32.64 -1.23
N LEU A 293 8.68 32.44 -1.16
CA LEU A 293 7.79 32.56 -2.29
C LEU A 293 7.64 34.04 -2.71
N PRO A 294 7.76 34.38 -4.02
CA PRO A 294 7.71 35.75 -4.51
C PRO A 294 6.38 36.46 -4.18
N SER A 295 6.44 37.79 -4.12
CA SER A 295 5.24 38.62 -4.02
C SER A 295 4.29 38.36 -5.20
N GLY A 296 2.99 38.23 -4.91
CA GLY A 296 1.95 37.91 -5.88
C GLY A 296 1.73 36.41 -6.10
N THR A 297 2.41 35.53 -5.36
CA THR A 297 2.16 34.08 -5.44
C THR A 297 0.81 33.74 -4.82
N ARG A 298 -0.21 33.50 -5.65
CA ARG A 298 -1.57 33.15 -5.22
C ARG A 298 -2.00 31.79 -5.77
N ILE A 299 -2.88 31.10 -5.05
CA ILE A 299 -3.57 29.87 -5.49
C ILE A 299 -5.08 30.09 -5.36
N GLY A 300 -5.82 29.85 -6.43
CA GLY A 300 -7.29 29.96 -6.45
C GLY A 300 -7.97 28.92 -5.57
N PRO A 301 -9.28 29.05 -5.30
CA PRO A 301 -10.07 28.07 -4.54
C PRO A 301 -9.94 26.66 -5.11
N ALA A 302 -9.65 25.66 -4.27
CA ALA A 302 -9.47 24.26 -4.65
C ALA A 302 -8.39 23.99 -5.75
N ASP A 303 -7.62 25.00 -6.12
CA ASP A 303 -6.69 24.95 -7.25
C ASP A 303 -5.30 24.48 -6.81
N THR A 304 -4.44 24.21 -7.79
CA THR A 304 -3.05 23.80 -7.59
C THR A 304 -2.08 24.81 -8.17
N LYS A 305 -0.86 24.84 -7.64
CA LYS A 305 0.23 25.64 -8.18
C LYS A 305 1.56 24.95 -8.01
N THR A 306 2.23 24.73 -9.12
CA THR A 306 3.60 24.22 -9.13
C THR A 306 4.60 25.36 -8.93
N ILE A 307 5.54 25.13 -8.03
CA ILE A 307 6.63 26.05 -7.68
C ILE A 307 7.93 25.37 -8.02
N GLU A 308 8.75 26.00 -8.87
CA GLU A 308 10.14 25.60 -9.07
C GLU A 308 10.93 25.91 -7.80
N THR A 309 11.66 24.91 -7.29
CA THR A 309 12.47 25.12 -6.11
C THR A 309 13.79 25.76 -6.49
N SER A 310 14.24 26.74 -5.70
CA SER A 310 15.60 27.31 -5.79
C SER A 310 16.55 26.69 -4.77
N VAL A 311 16.01 25.89 -3.85
CA VAL A 311 16.76 25.07 -2.90
C VAL A 311 16.81 23.63 -3.43
N PRO A 312 17.98 22.96 -3.38
CA PRO A 312 18.13 21.62 -3.93
C PRO A 312 17.37 20.59 -3.07
N LEU A 313 16.47 19.86 -3.71
CA LEU A 313 15.84 18.68 -3.12
C LEU A 313 16.85 17.53 -3.14
N SER A 314 16.73 16.56 -2.22
CA SER A 314 17.80 15.58 -2.00
C SER A 314 17.49 14.23 -2.62
N ASN A 315 18.29 13.81 -3.59
CA ASN A 315 18.19 12.48 -4.23
C ASN A 315 18.46 11.29 -3.28
N ASN A 316 18.80 11.56 -2.02
CA ASN A 316 19.06 10.56 -0.98
C ASN A 316 17.97 10.57 0.11
N GLY A 317 16.77 11.07 -0.21
CA GLY A 317 15.68 11.28 0.73
C GLY A 317 15.77 12.63 1.44
N GLY A 318 14.62 13.17 1.82
CA GLY A 318 14.56 14.48 2.45
C GLY A 318 13.24 14.85 3.08
N ILE A 319 13.17 16.11 3.49
CA ILE A 319 12.05 16.74 4.18
C ILE A 319 11.78 18.05 3.45
N ILE A 320 10.52 18.30 3.09
CA ILE A 320 10.03 19.57 2.54
C ILE A 320 8.98 20.10 3.50
N THR A 321 9.16 21.32 3.97
CA THR A 321 8.25 21.99 4.90
C THR A 321 7.75 23.28 4.27
N LEU A 322 6.44 23.49 4.26
CA LEU A 322 5.79 24.74 3.89
C LEU A 322 5.52 25.55 5.16
N LEU A 323 6.05 26.76 5.23
CA LEU A 323 5.89 27.70 6.33
C LEU A 323 5.09 28.93 5.87
N ASN A 324 4.14 29.39 6.67
CA ASN A 324 3.46 30.66 6.41
C ASN A 324 4.38 31.87 6.73
N THR A 325 3.86 33.09 6.55
CA THR A 325 4.61 34.33 6.85
C THR A 325 4.97 34.52 8.32
N GLU A 326 4.22 33.88 9.23
CA GLU A 326 4.46 33.90 10.68
C GLU A 326 5.48 32.84 11.11
N GLY A 327 5.87 31.95 10.20
CA GLY A 327 6.81 30.86 10.44
C GLY A 327 6.17 29.56 10.92
N PHE A 328 4.84 29.48 10.99
CA PHE A 328 4.14 28.24 11.34
C PHE A 328 4.29 27.23 10.22
N LYS A 329 4.47 25.97 10.60
CA LYS A 329 4.39 24.86 9.66
C LYS A 329 2.94 24.67 9.23
N VAL A 330 2.67 24.98 7.97
CA VAL A 330 1.35 24.73 7.37
C VAL A 330 1.27 23.27 6.93
N HIS A 331 2.28 22.80 6.20
CA HIS A 331 2.33 21.41 5.74
C HIS A 331 3.78 20.93 5.61
N GLY A 332 3.97 19.62 5.51
CA GLY A 332 5.27 19.07 5.14
C GLY A 332 5.18 17.62 4.72
N VAL A 333 6.16 17.20 3.93
CA VAL A 333 6.34 15.81 3.51
C VAL A 333 7.77 15.37 3.80
N SER A 334 7.96 14.08 4.01
CA SER A 334 9.26 13.42 4.02
C SER A 334 9.27 12.37 2.92
N TYR A 335 10.45 12.05 2.41
CA TYR A 335 10.63 11.04 1.38
C TYR A 335 11.99 10.37 1.55
N THR A 336 12.10 9.14 1.09
CA THR A 336 13.29 8.29 1.14
C THR A 336 14.09 8.40 -0.13
N ARG A 337 15.29 7.80 -0.10
CA ARG A 337 16.08 7.62 -1.30
C ARG A 337 15.36 6.78 -2.36
N ALA A 338 14.56 5.79 -1.96
CA ALA A 338 13.86 4.93 -2.92
C ALA A 338 12.82 5.74 -3.71
N GLU A 339 11.95 6.47 -3.00
CA GLU A 339 10.96 7.37 -3.60
C GLU A 339 11.62 8.47 -4.45
N ALA A 340 12.72 9.06 -3.96
CA ALA A 340 13.47 10.06 -4.73
C ALA A 340 14.09 9.52 -6.03
N ASN A 341 14.36 8.21 -6.14
CA ASN A 341 14.95 7.62 -7.33
C ASN A 341 13.91 6.88 -8.20
N GLY A 342 12.62 7.17 -8.01
CA GLY A 342 11.55 6.64 -8.86
C GLY A 342 11.20 5.17 -8.57
N ALA A 343 11.51 4.65 -7.39
CA ALA A 343 10.85 3.44 -6.90
C ALA A 343 9.49 3.85 -6.32
N ASN A 344 8.53 4.17 -7.20
CA ASN A 344 7.16 4.48 -6.79
C ASN A 344 6.34 3.19 -6.68
N LEU A 345 5.86 2.91 -5.47
CA LEU A 345 4.79 1.98 -5.13
C LEU A 345 3.41 2.68 -5.13
N ASP A 346 3.24 3.77 -5.88
CA ASP A 346 2.00 4.58 -5.90
C ASP A 346 0.96 4.08 -6.91
N ALA A 347 0.70 2.78 -6.91
CA ALA A 347 -0.54 2.25 -7.44
C ALA A 347 -1.17 1.40 -6.34
N THR A 348 -2.15 1.96 -5.63
CA THR A 348 -3.10 1.12 -4.90
C THR A 348 -3.87 0.33 -5.95
N LEU A 349 -3.54 -0.95 -6.08
CA LEU A 349 -4.15 -1.86 -7.04
C LEU A 349 -5.18 -2.81 -6.39
N GLU A 350 -5.33 -2.72 -5.07
CA GLU A 350 -6.22 -3.56 -4.27
C GLU A 350 -7.02 -2.68 -3.28
N GLU A 351 -8.35 -2.78 -3.32
CA GLU A 351 -9.27 -2.21 -2.33
C GLU A 351 -9.98 -3.39 -1.66
N PHE A 352 -9.85 -3.52 -0.33
CA PHE A 352 -10.57 -4.55 0.41
C PHE A 352 -11.44 -3.92 1.49
N ILE A 353 -12.64 -4.45 1.65
CA ILE A 353 -13.56 -4.09 2.73
C ILE A 353 -13.33 -5.07 3.87
N ILE A 354 -12.87 -4.57 5.02
CA ILE A 354 -12.89 -5.35 6.24
C ILE A 354 -14.31 -5.29 6.82
N GLU A 355 -15.11 -6.32 6.55
CA GLU A 355 -16.50 -6.37 7.06
C GLU A 355 -16.58 -6.61 8.56
N GLU A 356 -15.68 -7.44 9.11
CA GLU A 356 -15.64 -7.78 10.53
C GLU A 356 -14.22 -8.16 10.96
N ILE A 357 -13.73 -7.58 12.06
CA ILE A 357 -12.50 -8.03 12.74
C ILE A 357 -12.90 -8.71 14.04
N THR A 358 -12.81 -10.05 14.08
CA THR A 358 -13.05 -10.79 15.32
C THR A 358 -11.74 -10.96 16.11
N ILE A 359 -11.59 -10.20 17.19
CA ILE A 359 -10.43 -10.30 18.10
C ILE A 359 -10.69 -11.40 19.15
N ASN A 360 -9.73 -12.33 19.32
CA ASN A 360 -9.80 -13.48 20.24
C ASN A 360 -11.04 -14.40 20.07
N PRO A 361 -11.28 -14.97 18.87
CA PRO A 361 -12.39 -15.88 18.70
C PRO A 361 -12.21 -17.11 19.61
N LYS A 362 -13.26 -17.48 20.34
CA LYS A 362 -13.25 -18.71 21.16
C LYS A 362 -13.42 -19.90 20.25
N PHE A 363 -12.31 -20.53 19.91
CA PHE A 363 -12.31 -21.73 19.10
C PHE A 363 -12.54 -23.00 19.96
N PRO A 364 -13.35 -23.96 19.50
CA PRO A 364 -13.34 -25.31 20.08
C PRO A 364 -11.92 -25.88 20.14
N LYS A 365 -11.62 -26.71 21.14
CA LYS A 365 -10.28 -27.31 21.34
C LYS A 365 -9.72 -28.04 20.10
N ASN A 366 -10.61 -28.46 19.20
CA ASN A 366 -10.30 -29.17 17.96
C ASN A 366 -10.40 -28.31 16.69
N TYR A 367 -10.63 -27.00 16.80
CA TYR A 367 -10.81 -26.11 15.65
C TYR A 367 -9.58 -26.14 14.71
N PHE A 368 -8.39 -25.98 15.27
CA PHE A 368 -7.12 -26.05 14.53
C PHE A 368 -6.64 -27.48 14.24
N ASN A 369 -7.42 -28.52 14.58
CA ASN A 369 -7.08 -29.88 14.17
C ASN A 369 -7.22 -30.05 12.64
N GLY A 370 -7.77 -29.04 11.95
CA GLY A 370 -8.06 -29.02 10.53
C GLY A 370 -9.20 -29.99 10.18
N LEU A 371 -9.78 -29.80 9.00
CA LEU A 371 -10.87 -30.66 8.51
C LEU A 371 -10.43 -32.13 8.40
N SER A 372 -11.32 -33.11 8.54
CA SER A 372 -10.96 -34.53 8.39
C SER A 372 -10.32 -34.78 7.02
N LYS A 373 -9.49 -35.83 6.87
CA LYS A 373 -8.83 -36.16 5.59
C LYS A 373 -9.89 -36.23 4.48
N GLY A 374 -9.72 -35.42 3.42
CA GLY A 374 -10.69 -35.29 2.32
C GLY A 374 -11.80 -34.24 2.50
N LYS A 375 -11.81 -33.48 3.60
CA LYS A 375 -12.73 -32.34 3.81
C LYS A 375 -12.06 -30.97 3.72
N GLY A 376 -10.72 -30.89 3.78
CA GLY A 376 -9.98 -29.65 3.58
C GLY A 376 -9.59 -29.47 2.11
N PHE A 377 -9.52 -28.22 1.66
CA PHE A 377 -9.07 -27.85 0.32
C PHE A 377 -7.63 -28.32 0.02
N PHE A 378 -6.77 -28.31 1.04
CA PHE A 378 -5.35 -28.63 0.91
C PHE A 378 -4.96 -29.96 1.60
N PRO A 379 -3.92 -30.65 1.10
CA PRO A 379 -3.34 -31.81 1.77
C PRO A 379 -2.82 -31.43 3.16
N LYS A 380 -3.03 -32.30 4.16
CA LYS A 380 -2.38 -32.16 5.48
C LYS A 380 -0.94 -32.66 5.41
N GLU A 381 -0.07 -31.89 4.77
CA GLU A 381 1.36 -32.20 4.66
C GLU A 381 2.24 -31.07 5.20
N ALA A 382 3.37 -31.42 5.80
CA ALA A 382 4.37 -30.44 6.24
C ALA A 382 5.04 -29.77 5.02
N PRO A 383 5.44 -28.49 5.12
CA PRO A 383 6.22 -27.82 4.08
C PRO A 383 7.47 -28.60 3.68
N LYS A 384 7.74 -28.68 2.37
CA LYS A 384 9.00 -29.21 1.82
C LYS A 384 9.55 -28.24 0.77
N ARG A 385 10.86 -28.24 0.57
CA ARG A 385 11.52 -27.47 -0.49
C ARG A 385 11.19 -28.07 -1.86
N THR A 386 10.89 -27.21 -2.83
CA THR A 386 10.76 -27.59 -4.26
C THR A 386 11.99 -27.11 -5.02
N GLU A 387 12.62 -28.01 -5.77
CA GLU A 387 13.82 -27.68 -6.57
C GLU A 387 13.47 -26.65 -7.66
N GLY A 388 14.27 -25.59 -7.79
CA GLY A 388 14.01 -24.48 -8.73
C GLY A 388 13.12 -23.35 -8.21
N LEU A 389 12.50 -23.48 -7.02
CA LEU A 389 11.70 -22.43 -6.38
C LEU A 389 12.38 -21.99 -5.07
N SER A 390 12.67 -20.70 -4.94
CA SER A 390 13.28 -20.15 -3.71
C SER A 390 12.22 -19.96 -2.61
N HIS A 391 12.65 -19.89 -1.35
CA HIS A 391 11.73 -19.58 -0.22
C HIS A 391 11.27 -18.12 -0.23
N ALA A 392 11.85 -17.29 -1.12
CA ALA A 392 11.47 -15.89 -1.32
C ALA A 392 10.30 -15.74 -2.33
N HIS A 393 9.72 -16.84 -2.81
CA HIS A 393 8.54 -16.78 -3.67
C HIS A 393 7.26 -16.69 -2.84
N ILE A 394 6.65 -15.50 -2.81
CA ILE A 394 5.33 -15.23 -2.24
C ILE A 394 4.26 -15.67 -3.25
N LEU A 395 3.61 -16.81 -3.04
CA LEU A 395 2.47 -17.24 -3.86
C LEU A 395 1.21 -16.52 -3.40
N GLU A 396 0.19 -16.40 -4.24
CA GLU A 396 -1.07 -15.70 -3.93
C GLU A 396 -1.66 -16.10 -2.55
N PHE A 397 -1.75 -17.39 -2.22
CA PHE A 397 -2.23 -17.86 -0.90
C PHE A 397 -1.33 -17.50 0.31
N SER A 398 -0.10 -17.03 0.08
CA SER A 398 0.80 -16.64 1.16
C SER A 398 0.54 -15.24 1.71
N SER A 399 -0.21 -14.37 1.00
CA SER A 399 -0.76 -13.12 1.57
C SER A 399 -1.70 -13.39 2.75
N ASN A 400 -2.42 -14.52 2.70
CA ASN A 400 -3.29 -15.02 3.77
C ASN A 400 -2.56 -15.86 4.84
N MET A 401 -1.22 -15.90 4.84
CA MET A 401 -0.39 -16.77 5.70
C MET A 401 -0.72 -18.27 5.58
N LEU A 402 -1.35 -18.69 4.49
CA LEU A 402 -1.70 -20.09 4.23
C LEU A 402 -0.63 -20.75 3.36
N TRP A 403 0.06 -21.74 3.92
CA TRP A 403 0.94 -22.62 3.15
C TRP A 403 0.16 -23.85 2.66
N SER A 404 -0.05 -23.95 1.35
CA SER A 404 -0.82 -25.04 0.72
C SER A 404 -0.06 -26.37 0.57
N GLY A 405 1.16 -26.47 1.11
CA GLY A 405 1.96 -27.70 1.10
C GLY A 405 2.91 -27.81 -0.11
N PRO A 406 3.78 -28.85 -0.14
CA PRO A 406 4.50 -29.23 -1.34
C PRO A 406 3.49 -29.81 -2.34
N GLY A 407 2.99 -28.94 -3.20
CA GLY A 407 1.80 -29.20 -4.00
C GLY A 407 0.86 -28.02 -4.11
N SER A 408 1.37 -26.78 -4.06
CA SER A 408 0.67 -25.56 -4.52
C SER A 408 0.37 -25.59 -6.03
N GLY A 409 0.08 -26.76 -6.60
CA GLY A 409 -0.13 -26.99 -8.01
C GLY A 409 1.12 -27.25 -8.87
N ILE A 410 2.33 -27.19 -8.31
CA ILE A 410 3.57 -27.34 -9.09
C ILE A 410 4.10 -28.76 -8.85
N SER A 411 3.46 -29.75 -9.48
CA SER A 411 3.92 -31.15 -9.42
C SER A 411 4.93 -31.49 -10.52
N ASP A 412 4.90 -30.76 -11.64
CA ASP A 412 5.79 -30.93 -12.79
C ASP A 412 5.88 -29.62 -13.59
N ASN A 413 7.06 -29.00 -13.62
CA ASN A 413 7.35 -27.78 -14.38
C ASN A 413 8.16 -28.05 -15.66
N SER A 414 7.98 -29.22 -16.28
CA SER A 414 8.57 -29.52 -17.57
C SER A 414 7.61 -29.16 -18.72
N VAL A 415 8.16 -28.88 -19.91
CA VAL A 415 7.33 -28.64 -21.10
C VAL A 415 6.51 -29.85 -21.51
N ASP A 416 7.03 -31.04 -21.24
CA ASP A 416 6.40 -32.30 -21.63
C ASP A 416 5.19 -32.65 -20.73
N SER A 417 5.03 -31.99 -19.57
CA SER A 417 3.88 -32.20 -18.68
C SER A 417 2.65 -31.36 -19.05
N MET A 418 2.85 -30.30 -19.85
CA MET A 418 1.79 -29.37 -20.20
C MET A 418 0.81 -30.00 -21.18
N LYS A 419 -0.48 -29.92 -20.84
CA LYS A 419 -1.56 -30.42 -21.70
C LYS A 419 -2.15 -29.25 -22.45
N HIS A 420 -2.55 -29.50 -23.68
CA HIS A 420 -3.16 -28.49 -24.54
C HIS A 420 -4.53 -28.96 -25.00
N LYS A 421 -5.48 -28.04 -25.05
CA LYS A 421 -6.76 -28.22 -25.73
C LYS A 421 -6.88 -27.13 -26.80
N ASN A 422 -7.08 -27.55 -28.05
CA ASN A 422 -7.63 -26.66 -29.08
C ASN A 422 -9.13 -26.46 -28.77
N ILE A 423 -9.55 -25.21 -28.68
CA ILE A 423 -10.84 -24.85 -28.12
C ILE A 423 -11.92 -24.81 -29.21
N PHE A 424 -12.75 -25.85 -29.20
CA PHE A 424 -14.06 -26.00 -29.86
C PHE A 424 -14.15 -25.87 -31.40
N PRO A 425 -15.22 -26.43 -32.01
CA PRO A 425 -15.47 -26.29 -33.44
C PRO A 425 -15.82 -24.83 -33.78
N GLY A 426 -14.84 -24.06 -34.27
CA GLY A 426 -15.07 -22.71 -34.80
C GLY A 426 -13.98 -21.68 -34.49
N LEU A 427 -13.15 -21.87 -33.46
CA LEU A 427 -12.09 -20.93 -33.07
C LEU A 427 -10.74 -21.65 -32.88
N PRO A 428 -10.14 -22.17 -33.96
CA PRO A 428 -8.96 -23.05 -33.87
C PRO A 428 -7.69 -22.34 -33.38
N ASN A 429 -7.70 -21.01 -33.30
CA ASN A 429 -6.55 -20.16 -33.01
C ASN A 429 -6.48 -19.70 -31.55
N ALA A 430 -7.38 -20.19 -30.70
CA ALA A 430 -7.38 -19.97 -29.27
C ALA A 430 -6.92 -21.24 -28.54
N HIS A 431 -5.78 -21.18 -27.86
CA HIS A 431 -5.14 -22.30 -27.20
C HIS A 431 -5.27 -22.15 -25.69
N TRP A 432 -5.62 -23.24 -25.02
CA TRP A 432 -5.69 -23.30 -23.57
C TRP A 432 -4.73 -24.35 -23.06
N LEU A 433 -3.63 -23.85 -22.53
CA LEU A 433 -2.50 -24.61 -22.04
C LEU A 433 -2.69 -24.87 -20.55
N ILE A 434 -2.99 -26.12 -20.23
CA ILE A 434 -3.15 -26.61 -18.86
C ILE A 434 -1.76 -26.85 -18.29
N VAL A 435 -1.21 -25.81 -17.63
CA VAL A 435 0.11 -25.84 -16.98
C VAL A 435 0.05 -26.49 -15.60
N ASN A 436 -1.12 -26.48 -14.96
CA ASN A 436 -1.45 -27.34 -13.83
C ASN A 436 -2.82 -28.00 -14.06
N GLY A 437 -2.82 -29.33 -14.10
CA GLY A 437 -4.01 -30.16 -14.36
C GLY A 437 -4.94 -30.37 -13.17
N ASP A 438 -4.63 -29.81 -12.00
CA ASP A 438 -5.56 -29.79 -10.88
C ASP A 438 -6.83 -28.98 -11.22
N PHE A 439 -7.90 -29.23 -10.48
CA PHE A 439 -9.20 -28.64 -10.78
C PHE A 439 -9.19 -27.10 -10.71
N LEU A 440 -8.63 -26.55 -9.62
CA LEU A 440 -8.26 -25.13 -9.49
C LEU A 440 -6.86 -24.82 -10.02
N GLY A 441 -6.26 -25.76 -10.76
CA GLY A 441 -4.98 -25.54 -11.41
C GLY A 441 -5.04 -24.39 -12.41
N VAL A 442 -3.88 -23.86 -12.74
CA VAL A 442 -3.67 -22.71 -13.62
C VAL A 442 -3.71 -23.14 -15.08
N LYS A 443 -4.36 -22.35 -15.94
CA LYS A 443 -4.39 -22.57 -17.39
C LYS A 443 -4.06 -21.30 -18.15
N GLN A 444 -2.91 -21.31 -18.81
CA GLN A 444 -2.47 -20.17 -19.60
C GLN A 444 -3.17 -20.17 -20.96
N PHE A 445 -3.34 -18.98 -21.51
CA PHE A 445 -4.09 -18.79 -22.73
C PHE A 445 -3.21 -18.19 -23.83
N GLU A 446 -3.32 -18.70 -25.06
CA GLU A 446 -2.58 -18.19 -26.21
C GLU A 446 -3.49 -17.94 -27.41
N ILE A 447 -3.36 -16.76 -28.03
CA ILE A 447 -4.06 -16.39 -29.26
C ILE A 447 -3.07 -16.45 -30.41
N GLU A 448 -3.27 -17.41 -31.30
CA GLU A 448 -2.51 -17.53 -32.53
C GLU A 448 -3.10 -16.60 -33.60
N PHE A 449 -2.26 -15.71 -34.12
CA PHE A 449 -2.52 -14.92 -35.32
C PHE A 449 -1.65 -15.44 -36.46
N GLN A 450 -1.90 -15.00 -37.70
CA GLN A 450 -1.19 -15.49 -38.89
C GLN A 450 0.34 -15.42 -38.78
N ASP A 451 0.91 -14.38 -38.15
CA ASP A 451 2.35 -14.17 -38.08
C ASP A 451 2.93 -14.12 -36.65
N HIS A 452 2.11 -14.27 -35.60
CA HIS A 452 2.56 -14.16 -34.21
C HIS A 452 1.58 -14.78 -33.19
N VAL A 453 1.97 -14.75 -31.92
CA VAL A 453 1.13 -15.18 -30.78
C VAL A 453 0.99 -14.04 -29.77
N ILE A 454 -0.21 -13.91 -29.20
CA ILE A 454 -0.50 -13.12 -27.98
C ILE A 454 -0.62 -14.09 -26.81
N ILE A 455 0.05 -13.79 -25.70
CA ILE A 455 -0.04 -14.57 -24.46
C ILE A 455 -1.01 -13.87 -23.52
N GLY A 456 -1.97 -14.61 -22.99
CA GLY A 456 -2.83 -14.22 -21.87
C GLY A 456 -2.23 -14.72 -20.56
N ASP A 457 -2.02 -13.79 -19.62
CA ASP A 457 -1.41 -14.02 -18.30
C ASP A 457 -0.01 -14.64 -18.32
N THR A 458 0.68 -14.60 -17.18
CA THR A 458 2.05 -15.08 -17.05
C THR A 458 2.40 -15.44 -15.60
N PRO A 459 1.91 -16.59 -15.11
CA PRO A 459 2.36 -17.08 -13.82
C PRO A 459 3.86 -17.40 -13.88
N PRO A 460 4.66 -16.87 -12.94
CA PRO A 460 6.13 -16.91 -13.01
C PRO A 460 6.70 -18.33 -12.99
N GLN A 461 5.93 -19.32 -12.53
CA GLN A 461 6.39 -20.69 -12.33
C GLN A 461 6.45 -21.50 -13.62
N TRP A 462 5.66 -21.12 -14.65
CA TRP A 462 5.59 -21.82 -15.94
C TRP A 462 6.01 -20.96 -17.14
N THR A 463 6.35 -19.69 -16.94
CA THR A 463 6.69 -18.74 -18.01
C THR A 463 7.71 -19.29 -19.02
N LYS A 464 8.81 -19.90 -18.54
CA LYS A 464 9.86 -20.43 -19.42
C LYS A 464 9.38 -21.63 -20.23
N GLN A 465 8.60 -22.49 -19.59
CA GLN A 465 8.04 -23.70 -20.19
C GLN A 465 7.03 -23.34 -21.27
N VAL A 466 6.17 -22.34 -21.03
CA VAL A 466 5.20 -21.88 -22.02
C VAL A 466 5.89 -21.28 -23.23
N ILE A 467 6.91 -20.45 -23.04
CA ILE A 467 7.76 -19.94 -24.15
C ILE A 467 8.36 -21.11 -24.96
N GLU A 468 8.91 -22.11 -24.29
CA GLU A 468 9.49 -23.29 -24.94
C GLU A 468 8.42 -24.13 -25.68
N TRP A 469 7.23 -24.29 -25.10
CA TRP A 469 6.12 -25.00 -25.74
C TRP A 469 5.62 -24.30 -27.00
N ILE A 470 5.51 -22.97 -26.98
CA ILE A 470 5.12 -22.18 -28.15
C ILE A 470 6.16 -22.34 -29.25
N HIS A 471 7.45 -22.25 -28.91
CA HIS A 471 8.52 -22.48 -29.89
C HIS A 471 8.45 -23.88 -30.53
N LYS A 472 8.13 -24.91 -29.72
CA LYS A 472 8.05 -26.31 -30.17
C LYS A 472 6.79 -26.64 -30.98
N ASN A 473 5.65 -26.05 -30.64
CA ASN A 473 4.34 -26.49 -31.16
C ASN A 473 3.67 -25.48 -32.12
N ILE A 474 3.88 -24.16 -31.93
CA ILE A 474 3.31 -23.11 -32.79
C ILE A 474 4.38 -22.54 -33.73
N SER A 475 5.62 -22.37 -33.24
CA SER A 475 6.77 -21.85 -33.99
C SER A 475 6.57 -20.46 -34.60
N LYS A 476 5.66 -19.66 -34.04
CA LYS A 476 5.46 -18.23 -34.35
C LYS A 476 6.07 -17.35 -33.26
N PRO A 477 6.50 -16.12 -33.57
CA PRO A 477 7.06 -15.20 -32.58
C PRO A 477 5.99 -14.75 -31.58
N ILE A 478 6.38 -14.64 -30.31
CA ILE A 478 5.57 -14.04 -29.25
C ILE A 478 5.77 -12.53 -29.34
N LYS A 479 4.74 -11.80 -29.79
CA LYS A 479 4.82 -10.34 -29.99
C LYS A 479 4.13 -9.54 -28.89
N TYR A 480 3.19 -10.15 -28.19
CA TYR A 480 2.36 -9.46 -27.21
C TYR A 480 2.12 -10.33 -25.97
N LEU A 481 2.04 -9.67 -24.83
CA LEU A 481 1.56 -10.22 -23.57
C LEU A 481 0.40 -9.34 -23.11
N TRP A 482 -0.73 -9.96 -22.81
CA TRP A 482 -1.87 -9.35 -22.14
C TRP A 482 -1.99 -9.98 -20.75
N PRO A 483 -1.50 -9.31 -19.71
CA PRO A 483 -1.87 -9.67 -18.34
C PRO A 483 -3.30 -9.17 -18.09
N THR A 484 -4.17 -10.06 -17.64
CA THR A 484 -5.55 -9.73 -17.31
C THR A 484 -5.62 -8.70 -16.18
N HIS A 485 -4.72 -8.83 -15.19
CA HIS A 485 -4.54 -7.90 -14.07
C HIS A 485 -3.18 -8.09 -13.36
N HIS A 486 -2.93 -7.30 -12.32
CA HIS A 486 -1.64 -7.19 -11.63
C HIS A 486 -1.30 -8.33 -10.65
N HIS A 487 -2.25 -9.19 -10.24
CA HIS A 487 -1.93 -10.27 -9.29
C HIS A 487 -0.81 -11.17 -9.80
N ARG A 488 0.01 -11.66 -8.88
CA ARG A 488 1.34 -12.21 -9.19
C ARG A 488 1.29 -13.49 -10.04
N ASP A 489 0.23 -14.26 -9.93
CA ASP A 489 -0.05 -15.44 -10.73
C ASP A 489 -0.55 -15.12 -12.15
N HIS A 490 -0.90 -13.87 -12.42
CA HIS A 490 -1.19 -13.35 -13.77
C HIS A 490 -0.04 -12.50 -14.33
N SER A 491 0.74 -11.85 -13.47
CA SER A 491 1.72 -10.83 -13.85
C SER A 491 3.18 -11.24 -13.64
N GLY A 492 3.45 -12.23 -12.77
CA GLY A 492 4.77 -12.41 -12.17
C GLY A 492 5.89 -12.78 -13.15
N GLY A 493 5.55 -13.30 -14.34
CA GLY A 493 6.50 -13.59 -15.41
C GLY A 493 6.59 -12.53 -16.51
N ALA A 494 5.93 -11.38 -16.38
CA ALA A 494 5.83 -10.37 -17.44
C ALA A 494 7.20 -9.86 -17.92
N ALA A 495 8.14 -9.68 -17.00
CA ALA A 495 9.51 -9.24 -17.32
C ALA A 495 10.25 -10.22 -18.26
N GLU A 496 9.94 -11.51 -18.24
CA GLU A 496 10.56 -12.49 -19.15
C GLU A 496 10.03 -12.37 -20.58
N TYR A 497 8.74 -12.04 -20.74
CA TYR A 497 8.14 -11.78 -22.05
C TYR A 497 8.63 -10.45 -22.64
N VAL A 498 8.75 -9.40 -21.81
CA VAL A 498 9.35 -8.12 -22.24
C VAL A 498 10.79 -8.31 -22.72
N LYS A 499 11.59 -9.14 -22.02
CA LYS A 499 12.98 -9.45 -22.43
C LYS A 499 13.09 -10.09 -23.82
N ILE A 500 12.08 -10.84 -24.26
CA ILE A 500 12.05 -11.43 -25.61
C ILE A 500 11.36 -10.54 -26.66
N GLY A 501 11.01 -9.30 -26.28
CA GLY A 501 10.48 -8.28 -27.18
C GLY A 501 8.96 -8.20 -27.27
N ALA A 502 8.22 -8.85 -26.36
CA ALA A 502 6.77 -8.74 -26.33
C ALA A 502 6.32 -7.37 -25.79
N LYS A 503 5.31 -6.77 -26.44
CA LYS A 503 4.63 -5.55 -25.96
C LYS A 503 3.52 -5.92 -24.99
N LEU A 504 3.28 -5.09 -23.97
CA LEU A 504 2.23 -5.32 -22.99
C LEU A 504 0.92 -4.65 -23.43
N ILE A 505 -0.17 -5.40 -23.49
CA ILE A 505 -1.52 -4.89 -23.73
C ILE A 505 -2.18 -4.72 -22.36
N VAL A 506 -2.41 -3.48 -21.90
CA VAL A 506 -2.85 -3.22 -20.52
C VAL A 506 -3.86 -2.07 -20.44
N PRO A 507 -4.79 -2.04 -19.45
CA PRO A 507 -5.66 -0.90 -19.25
C PRO A 507 -4.88 0.40 -18.96
N GLU A 508 -5.38 1.53 -19.44
CA GLU A 508 -4.77 2.86 -19.24
C GLU A 508 -4.58 3.19 -17.77
N VAL A 509 -5.54 2.78 -16.91
CA VAL A 509 -5.48 2.96 -15.45
C VAL A 509 -4.23 2.33 -14.83
N ALA A 510 -3.69 1.27 -15.44
CA ALA A 510 -2.55 0.51 -14.93
C ALA A 510 -1.22 0.86 -15.62
N THR A 511 -1.20 1.88 -16.49
CA THR A 511 0.00 2.28 -17.26
C THR A 511 1.21 2.52 -16.36
N SER A 512 1.02 3.19 -15.23
CA SER A 512 2.10 3.47 -14.27
C SER A 512 2.74 2.19 -13.76
N TYR A 513 1.94 1.23 -13.30
CA TYR A 513 2.40 -0.06 -12.80
C TYR A 513 3.16 -0.84 -13.88
N TRP A 514 2.58 -1.01 -15.07
CA TRP A 514 3.18 -1.82 -16.13
C TRP A 514 4.41 -1.17 -16.77
N SER A 515 4.51 0.16 -16.74
CA SER A 515 5.70 0.89 -17.20
C SER A 515 6.93 0.70 -16.30
N SER A 516 6.75 0.19 -15.08
CA SER A 516 7.85 -0.11 -14.15
C SER A 516 8.75 -1.26 -14.62
N ILE A 517 8.25 -2.13 -15.51
CA ILE A 517 9.03 -3.22 -16.07
C ILE A 517 10.04 -2.65 -17.07
N THR A 518 11.34 -2.83 -16.79
CA THR A 518 12.41 -2.29 -17.64
C THR A 518 12.29 -2.77 -19.08
N GLY A 519 12.16 -1.82 -20.02
CA GLY A 519 12.04 -2.10 -21.45
C GLY A 519 10.63 -2.42 -21.93
N ALA A 520 9.61 -2.30 -21.07
CA ALA A 520 8.22 -2.52 -21.47
C ALA A 520 7.76 -1.45 -22.48
N GLU A 521 7.18 -1.92 -23.58
CA GLU A 521 6.41 -1.09 -24.51
C GLU A 521 4.93 -1.41 -24.31
N LEU A 522 4.14 -0.38 -24.02
CA LEU A 522 2.72 -0.54 -23.67
C LEU A 522 1.82 -0.24 -24.87
N ILE A 523 0.76 -1.04 -25.01
CA ILE A 523 -0.43 -0.80 -25.82
C ILE A 523 -1.57 -0.66 -24.82
N THR A 524 -2.13 0.54 -24.72
CA THR A 524 -3.12 0.84 -23.70
C THR A 524 -4.54 0.88 -24.27
N PHE A 525 -5.52 0.58 -23.42
CA PHE A 525 -6.95 0.67 -23.74
C PHE A 525 -7.76 1.14 -22.54
N ASN A 526 -8.97 1.63 -22.77
CA ASN A 526 -9.88 2.08 -21.71
C ASN A 526 -11.33 1.72 -22.06
N GLU A 527 -12.26 2.03 -21.15
CA GLU A 527 -13.68 1.67 -21.26
C GLU A 527 -14.36 2.14 -22.55
N THR A 528 -13.93 3.28 -23.09
CA THR A 528 -14.51 3.85 -24.31
C THR A 528 -13.77 3.43 -25.58
N HIS A 529 -12.54 2.93 -25.45
CA HIS A 529 -11.64 2.57 -26.54
C HIS A 529 -10.97 1.21 -26.24
N PRO A 530 -11.70 0.09 -26.40
CA PRO A 530 -11.10 -1.24 -26.26
C PRO A 530 -9.98 -1.44 -27.28
N TYR A 531 -8.96 -2.21 -26.92
CA TYR A 531 -7.92 -2.58 -27.89
C TYR A 531 -8.42 -3.74 -28.74
N ILE A 532 -8.27 -3.60 -30.06
CA ILE A 532 -8.69 -4.60 -31.03
C ILE A 532 -7.45 -5.08 -31.77
N HIS A 533 -7.11 -6.34 -31.61
CA HIS A 533 -6.06 -6.98 -32.37
C HIS A 533 -6.69 -7.91 -33.41
N SER A 534 -6.30 -7.81 -34.69
CA SER A 534 -6.91 -8.63 -35.74
C SER A 534 -5.97 -8.94 -36.89
N ASP A 535 -6.22 -10.07 -37.55
CA ASP A 535 -5.65 -10.41 -38.85
C ASP A 535 -6.77 -10.63 -39.89
N SER A 536 -6.50 -11.40 -40.95
CA SER A 536 -7.50 -11.67 -41.99
C SER A 536 -8.50 -12.79 -41.64
N GLU A 537 -8.27 -13.53 -40.56
CA GLU A 537 -9.08 -14.68 -40.14
C GLU A 537 -9.79 -14.42 -38.81
N HIS A 538 -9.14 -13.75 -37.85
CA HIS A 538 -9.61 -13.63 -36.48
C HIS A 538 -9.39 -12.22 -35.88
N GLN A 539 -10.06 -11.98 -34.76
CA GLN A 539 -9.89 -10.78 -33.95
C GLN A 539 -10.08 -11.04 -32.46
N ALA A 540 -9.29 -10.33 -31.64
CA ALA A 540 -9.34 -10.32 -30.19
C ALA A 540 -9.63 -8.89 -29.69
N TRP A 541 -10.58 -8.78 -28.78
CA TRP A 541 -11.04 -7.52 -28.18
C TRP A 541 -10.69 -7.54 -26.70
N PHE A 542 -9.90 -6.58 -26.25
CA PHE A 542 -9.49 -6.43 -24.86
C PHE A 542 -10.32 -5.32 -24.22
N ILE A 543 -11.06 -5.67 -23.17
CA ILE A 543 -12.14 -4.86 -22.59
C ILE A 543 -11.86 -4.63 -21.11
N TRP A 544 -12.09 -3.40 -20.66
CA TRP A 544 -11.94 -2.93 -19.27
C TRP A 544 -13.02 -1.88 -18.99
N GLU A 545 -13.60 -1.85 -17.79
CA GLU A 545 -14.53 -0.81 -17.32
C GLU A 545 -13.98 -0.17 -16.04
N GLU A 546 -14.35 1.09 -15.73
CA GLU A 546 -13.89 1.77 -14.50
C GLU A 546 -14.25 1.02 -13.21
N GLN A 547 -15.40 0.34 -13.20
CA GLN A 547 -15.83 -0.60 -12.15
C GLN A 547 -15.47 -2.04 -12.56
N ALA A 548 -14.16 -2.31 -12.60
CA ALA A 548 -13.64 -3.63 -12.92
C ALA A 548 -13.93 -4.63 -11.79
N THR A 549 -14.27 -5.88 -12.16
CA THR A 549 -14.92 -6.84 -11.25
C THR A 549 -14.03 -7.36 -10.11
N HIS A 550 -12.75 -7.57 -10.37
CA HIS A 550 -11.84 -8.26 -9.45
C HIS A 550 -10.74 -7.36 -8.88
N SER A 551 -10.12 -6.58 -9.75
CA SER A 551 -9.13 -5.55 -9.39
C SER A 551 -9.32 -4.33 -10.28
N ILE A 552 -8.78 -3.17 -9.86
CA ILE A 552 -8.94 -1.92 -10.62
C ILE A 552 -8.44 -2.01 -12.08
N ASP A 553 -7.46 -2.88 -12.34
CA ASP A 553 -6.89 -3.14 -13.66
C ASP A 553 -7.39 -4.43 -14.31
N TRP A 554 -8.38 -5.10 -13.72
CA TRP A 554 -8.92 -6.33 -14.25
C TRP A 554 -9.61 -6.11 -15.60
N SER A 555 -9.16 -6.86 -16.59
CA SER A 555 -9.66 -6.84 -17.97
C SER A 555 -9.95 -8.25 -18.45
N TYR A 556 -10.87 -8.36 -19.40
CA TYR A 556 -11.23 -9.62 -20.03
C TYR A 556 -11.13 -9.49 -21.56
N ALA A 557 -11.07 -10.61 -22.27
CA ALA A 557 -10.95 -10.60 -23.74
C ALA A 557 -12.00 -11.46 -24.44
N LEU A 558 -12.45 -10.98 -25.61
CA LEU A 558 -13.35 -11.70 -26.52
C LEU A 558 -12.61 -12.06 -27.81
N ILE A 559 -12.78 -13.30 -28.28
CA ILE A 559 -12.17 -13.79 -29.51
C ILE A 559 -13.23 -14.32 -30.45
N THR A 560 -13.13 -13.86 -31.70
CA THR A 560 -14.08 -14.17 -32.77
C THR A 560 -13.36 -14.34 -34.09
N ASP A 561 -14.05 -14.95 -35.06
CA ASP A 561 -13.71 -14.79 -36.47
C ASP A 561 -13.70 -13.30 -36.84
N LYS A 562 -12.87 -12.92 -37.83
CA LYS A 562 -12.83 -11.55 -38.33
C LYS A 562 -14.20 -11.06 -38.79
N TYR A 563 -14.98 -11.98 -39.37
CA TYR A 563 -16.36 -11.76 -39.80
C TYR A 563 -17.25 -12.91 -39.31
N PRO A 564 -17.79 -12.81 -38.09
CA PRO A 564 -18.57 -13.89 -37.51
C PRO A 564 -19.91 -14.08 -38.26
N THR A 565 -20.44 -15.29 -38.20
CA THR A 565 -21.81 -15.61 -38.64
C THR A 565 -22.69 -15.87 -37.40
N PHE A 566 -24.00 -16.00 -37.58
CA PHE A 566 -24.90 -16.44 -36.50
C PHE A 566 -24.61 -17.85 -35.97
N LYS A 567 -23.66 -18.58 -36.56
CA LYS A 567 -23.20 -19.91 -36.10
C LYS A 567 -21.77 -19.88 -35.55
N SER A 568 -21.06 -18.75 -35.64
CA SER A 568 -19.69 -18.63 -35.13
C SER A 568 -19.67 -18.74 -33.61
N GLY A 569 -18.60 -19.34 -33.07
CA GLY A 569 -18.35 -19.31 -31.63
C GLY A 569 -17.80 -17.95 -31.20
N ILE A 570 -17.97 -17.62 -29.92
CA ILE A 570 -17.24 -16.54 -29.24
C ILE A 570 -16.55 -17.18 -28.06
N ALA A 571 -15.23 -16.97 -27.95
CA ALA A 571 -14.46 -17.35 -26.77
C ALA A 571 -14.25 -16.11 -25.91
N VAL A 572 -14.42 -16.28 -24.60
CA VAL A 572 -14.24 -15.24 -23.59
C VAL A 572 -13.18 -15.72 -22.63
N ILE A 573 -12.11 -14.97 -22.46
CA ILE A 573 -11.14 -15.21 -21.39
C ILE A 573 -11.43 -14.23 -20.28
N GLU A 574 -11.78 -14.80 -19.15
CA GLU A 574 -12.03 -14.14 -17.89
C GLU A 574 -11.09 -14.79 -16.87
N ALA A 575 -10.34 -13.98 -16.15
CA ALA A 575 -9.30 -14.47 -15.26
C ALA A 575 -9.91 -15.13 -14.02
N ASP A 576 -10.29 -14.27 -13.07
CA ASP A 576 -10.71 -14.65 -11.71
C ASP A 576 -12.13 -14.19 -11.38
N ALA A 577 -12.91 -13.72 -12.35
CA ALA A 577 -14.28 -13.25 -12.09
C ALA A 577 -15.25 -14.41 -11.85
N TRP A 578 -14.94 -15.59 -12.38
CA TRP A 578 -15.69 -16.82 -12.16
C TRP A 578 -14.78 -18.05 -12.25
N HIS A 579 -15.09 -19.08 -11.46
CA HIS A 579 -14.37 -20.36 -11.48
C HIS A 579 -15.29 -21.50 -11.94
N PRO A 580 -15.65 -21.58 -13.24
CA PRO A 580 -16.68 -22.48 -13.71
C PRO A 580 -16.41 -23.95 -13.40
N GLY A 581 -17.49 -24.69 -13.12
CA GLY A 581 -17.48 -26.07 -12.68
C GLY A 581 -17.21 -26.28 -11.18
N THR A 582 -16.83 -25.24 -10.43
CA THR A 582 -16.76 -25.32 -8.96
C THR A 582 -18.17 -25.21 -8.36
N PRO A 583 -18.43 -25.75 -7.15
CA PRO A 583 -19.67 -25.46 -6.44
C PRO A 583 -19.86 -23.96 -6.20
N ASP A 584 -21.08 -23.44 -6.32
CA ASP A 584 -21.42 -22.02 -6.09
C ASP A 584 -20.80 -21.41 -4.82
N ALA A 585 -20.75 -22.20 -3.75
CA ALA A 585 -20.20 -21.76 -2.46
C ALA A 585 -18.69 -21.43 -2.50
N ASN A 586 -18.00 -21.77 -3.58
CA ASN A 586 -16.58 -21.51 -3.81
C ASN A 586 -16.34 -20.36 -4.79
N ASN A 587 -17.38 -19.70 -5.29
CA ASN A 587 -17.27 -18.50 -6.11
C ASN A 587 -17.81 -17.32 -5.32
N ASP A 588 -17.31 -16.12 -5.63
CA ASP A 588 -17.97 -14.90 -5.19
C ASP A 588 -19.17 -14.62 -6.11
N LYS A 589 -20.38 -14.72 -5.56
CA LYS A 589 -21.60 -14.48 -6.31
C LYS A 589 -21.79 -13.01 -6.71
N TRP A 590 -21.14 -12.08 -6.00
CA TRP A 590 -21.17 -10.67 -6.35
C TRP A 590 -20.32 -10.41 -7.59
N GLU A 591 -19.07 -10.87 -7.61
CA GLU A 591 -18.16 -10.75 -8.76
C GLU A 591 -18.76 -11.39 -10.02
N MET A 592 -19.30 -12.61 -9.89
CA MET A 592 -20.01 -13.30 -10.97
C MET A 592 -21.17 -12.45 -11.54
N ARG A 593 -21.94 -11.77 -10.68
CA ARG A 593 -23.09 -10.94 -11.09
C ARG A 593 -22.65 -9.62 -11.69
N GLU A 594 -21.58 -9.03 -11.16
CA GLU A 594 -21.01 -7.79 -11.66
C GLU A 594 -20.45 -8.00 -13.07
N TRP A 595 -19.62 -9.02 -13.26
CA TRP A 595 -19.10 -9.37 -14.58
C TRP A 595 -20.22 -9.76 -15.55
N LEU A 596 -21.21 -10.57 -15.12
CA LEU A 596 -22.37 -10.88 -15.96
C LEU A 596 -23.16 -9.61 -16.36
N GLY A 597 -23.21 -8.61 -15.49
CA GLY A 597 -23.75 -7.29 -15.81
C GLY A 597 -22.96 -6.56 -16.90
N GLN A 598 -21.63 -6.65 -16.88
CA GLN A 598 -20.77 -6.14 -17.96
C GLN A 598 -21.04 -6.89 -19.28
N LEU A 599 -21.12 -8.22 -19.24
CA LEU A 599 -21.45 -9.04 -20.42
C LEU A 599 -22.81 -8.67 -21.03
N ASP A 600 -23.82 -8.34 -20.21
CA ASP A 600 -25.14 -7.86 -20.69
C ASP A 600 -25.04 -6.51 -21.41
N LYS A 601 -24.29 -5.55 -20.83
CA LYS A 601 -24.01 -4.24 -21.44
C LYS A 601 -23.29 -4.39 -22.78
N ASP A 602 -22.34 -5.33 -22.85
CA ASP A 602 -21.60 -5.63 -24.07
C ASP A 602 -22.40 -6.47 -25.07
N GLY A 603 -23.56 -7.00 -24.67
CA GLY A 603 -24.52 -7.67 -25.54
C GLY A 603 -24.08 -9.08 -25.97
N LEU A 604 -23.32 -9.76 -25.12
CA LEU A 604 -22.75 -11.06 -25.41
C LEU A 604 -23.83 -12.18 -25.44
N PRO A 605 -23.79 -13.14 -26.37
CA PRO A 605 -24.75 -14.26 -26.35
C PRO A 605 -24.47 -15.23 -25.20
N GLU A 606 -25.54 -15.78 -24.63
CA GLU A 606 -25.50 -16.86 -23.62
C GLU A 606 -24.74 -18.11 -24.10
N SER A 607 -24.60 -18.30 -25.41
CA SER A 607 -23.84 -19.40 -26.03
C SER A 607 -22.33 -19.16 -26.10
N ALA A 608 -21.84 -17.98 -25.71
CA ALA A 608 -20.40 -17.69 -25.67
C ALA A 608 -19.69 -18.62 -24.68
N TYR A 609 -18.51 -19.11 -25.08
CA TYR A 609 -17.70 -20.01 -24.27
C TYR A 609 -16.78 -19.21 -23.36
N VAL A 610 -16.81 -19.54 -22.07
CA VAL A 610 -15.92 -18.97 -21.06
C VAL A 610 -14.73 -19.89 -20.86
N LEU A 611 -13.53 -19.33 -21.03
CA LEU A 611 -12.24 -19.97 -20.91
C LEU A 611 -11.55 -19.41 -19.66
N PRO A 612 -11.75 -20.02 -18.49
CA PRO A 612 -11.22 -19.45 -17.26
C PRO A 612 -9.74 -19.80 -17.06
N MET A 613 -9.05 -19.00 -16.25
CA MET A 613 -7.72 -19.36 -15.72
C MET A 613 -7.84 -20.51 -14.70
N HIS A 614 -8.91 -20.51 -13.89
CA HIS A 614 -9.20 -21.55 -12.90
C HIS A 614 -10.56 -22.22 -13.13
N GLY A 615 -10.67 -23.53 -12.88
CA GLY A 615 -11.90 -24.28 -13.18
C GLY A 615 -11.89 -24.92 -14.57
N GLN A 616 -13.07 -24.98 -15.21
CA GLN A 616 -13.31 -25.68 -16.48
C GLN A 616 -14.01 -24.78 -17.50
N ILE A 617 -13.76 -25.02 -18.79
CA ILE A 617 -14.48 -24.30 -19.84
C ILE A 617 -15.99 -24.52 -19.71
N SER A 618 -16.75 -23.43 -19.73
CA SER A 618 -18.21 -23.39 -19.59
C SER A 618 -18.82 -22.40 -20.59
N GLN A 619 -20.12 -22.13 -20.49
CA GLN A 619 -20.85 -21.14 -21.29
C GLN A 619 -21.46 -20.07 -20.38
N VAL A 620 -21.68 -18.88 -20.93
CA VAL A 620 -22.35 -17.78 -20.22
C VAL A 620 -23.75 -18.19 -19.72
N SER A 621 -24.44 -19.11 -20.40
CA SER A 621 -25.71 -19.69 -19.93
C SER A 621 -25.60 -20.34 -18.55
N GLU A 622 -24.48 -21.00 -18.23
CA GLU A 622 -24.26 -21.60 -16.91
C GLU A 622 -24.04 -20.50 -15.86
N LEU A 623 -23.29 -19.44 -16.18
CA LEU A 623 -23.13 -18.27 -15.30
C LEU A 623 -24.48 -17.60 -14.97
N ILE A 624 -25.38 -17.49 -15.96
CA ILE A 624 -26.75 -16.97 -15.77
C ILE A 624 -27.52 -17.85 -14.79
N GLU A 625 -27.44 -19.17 -14.93
CA GLU A 625 -28.09 -20.14 -14.02
C GLU A 625 -27.58 -20.03 -12.58
N HIS A 626 -26.27 -19.86 -12.37
CA HIS A 626 -25.67 -19.79 -11.03
C HIS A 626 -25.95 -18.48 -10.27
N THR A 627 -26.20 -17.41 -11.02
CA THR A 627 -26.38 -16.06 -10.46
C THR A 627 -27.84 -15.66 -10.27
N ASP A 628 -28.80 -16.36 -10.88
CA ASP A 628 -30.20 -15.92 -10.98
C ASP A 628 -30.31 -14.48 -11.57
N TYR A 629 -29.40 -14.11 -12.48
CA TYR A 629 -29.42 -12.81 -13.15
C TYR A 629 -30.44 -12.80 -14.29
N LEU A 630 -31.23 -11.72 -14.41
CA LEU A 630 -32.18 -11.57 -15.51
C LEU A 630 -31.44 -11.16 -16.79
N TYR A 631 -30.97 -12.14 -17.56
CA TYR A 631 -30.21 -11.91 -18.78
C TYR A 631 -31.12 -11.88 -20.02
N PRO A 632 -31.23 -10.77 -20.76
CA PRO A 632 -32.01 -10.72 -21.99
C PRO A 632 -31.37 -11.59 -23.08
N PRO A 633 -32.12 -12.36 -23.88
CA PRO A 633 -31.54 -13.14 -24.98
C PRO A 633 -30.78 -12.24 -25.96
N LYS A 634 -29.51 -12.59 -26.22
CA LYS A 634 -28.65 -11.89 -27.20
C LYS A 634 -28.26 -12.84 -28.33
N ALA A 635 -27.78 -12.27 -29.43
CA ALA A 635 -27.27 -13.00 -30.58
C ALA A 635 -25.87 -12.51 -30.94
N ILE A 636 -25.10 -13.32 -31.69
CA ILE A 636 -23.73 -12.99 -32.14
C ILE A 636 -23.65 -11.69 -32.96
N GLY A 637 -24.75 -11.20 -33.52
CA GLY A 637 -24.80 -9.90 -34.21
C GLY A 637 -25.16 -8.70 -33.33
N GLY A 638 -25.50 -8.93 -32.06
CA GLY A 638 -26.05 -7.93 -31.15
C GLY A 638 -25.07 -7.41 -30.09
N TRP A 639 -23.83 -7.90 -30.08
CA TRP A 639 -22.83 -7.43 -29.14
C TRP A 639 -22.25 -6.09 -29.61
N LYS A 640 -22.09 -5.16 -28.67
CA LYS A 640 -21.82 -3.73 -28.88
C LYS A 640 -20.51 -3.47 -29.62
N ASN A 641 -19.55 -4.35 -29.42
CA ASN A 641 -18.21 -4.28 -30.00
C ASN A 641 -18.04 -5.23 -31.21
N GLY A 642 -19.16 -5.74 -31.75
CA GLY A 642 -19.31 -6.52 -33.00
C GLY A 642 -18.33 -6.26 -34.12
N GLY A 643 -17.59 -7.29 -34.56
CA GLY A 643 -17.14 -7.34 -35.96
C GLY A 643 -18.35 -7.41 -36.91
N ASP A 644 -18.24 -6.83 -38.11
CA ASP A 644 -19.31 -6.88 -39.11
C ASP A 644 -19.70 -8.33 -39.40
N LEU A 645 -20.99 -8.67 -39.27
CA LEU A 645 -21.49 -9.98 -39.63
C LEU A 645 -21.31 -10.20 -41.14
N CYS A 646 -20.78 -11.37 -41.53
CA CYS A 646 -20.87 -11.79 -42.93
C CYS A 646 -22.35 -12.00 -43.31
N GLU A 647 -22.77 -11.49 -44.48
CA GLU A 647 -23.98 -12.00 -45.12
C GLU A 647 -23.77 -13.50 -45.40
N ALA A 648 -24.71 -14.33 -44.93
CA ALA A 648 -24.66 -15.78 -45.03
C ALA A 648 -24.76 -16.29 -46.48
#